data_AF-A0ABD5R669-F1
#
_entry.id   AF-A0ABD5R669-F1
#
_cell.length_a   1.000
_cell.length_b   1.000
_cell.length_c   1.000
_cell.angle_alpha   90.00
_cell.angle_beta   90.00
_cell.angle_gamma   90.00
#
_symmetry.space_group_name_H-M   'P 1'
#
loop_
_entity.id
_entity.type
_entity.pdbx_description
1 polymer ?
#
loop_
_entity_poly.entity_id
_entity_poly.type
_entity_poly.pdbx_seq_one_letter_code
_entity_poly.pdbx_strand_id
1 'polypeptide(L)'
;MRFYVPEWDDAVDSHYDFEHDELSTLNRQERDLDYIWDIFEPETTPVDGVLISREQVEETNRKAERLAQYGVYDDPVLSIPNWLPTISDCGAWGYKSLPFPPYGNEDMLDFYETLDVTVGVTIDHLVLGSGKDKGRLYLDERAFDGELNKGDIPDPITDVVDVMIEEWPEEWPSYVDEYEPTIRTDPDIEVEPFIAEDFRGDIDTVLSRLAQDSRAVYREHDAEFRYDLTLRNAREMYDLYQRRDYPFRLMVAIQGWNPDSYSKATEEVLGMGYDYLGIGGVAGSPVHDVRGIVKSVGKTIKQFEREHNTRIDSHVFGFAKTEAFETIGRSGMTSFDSASMLRSAWTGGQNYRLDNDERYDAIRVRYPSSRDDLDEAVETSLRGRETLVALRAYDTGDSIRNALESWYEQAEKVLPATREYLLEHRHDDQYDESLLQDIERAFREDFEYGRELQASFSDNLRSKLVKLLREDTPTAPVPFEEYDELLSTAVDVFEGFPHAKTVLNEPYVVSDYDRVWAIVRDYATWIGDDDLLQEYQDTLRSRPWEKCNCPICREYGVEVCIFRGNDRNRRRGFHNTRRFYDEFEEDLPKILVATQGDAAYSGYETVEDYLCDKHSSFWTQTHDLPVAEIGVLDANGVSEWWEETPSLVSFAPDRMAANVGEQAARYQHLFVHTLDGELDEEAVAAARENGCEVHTNSNPRDLRDEILEVCGQNYAASDDFVPHPPEIDTENGLDILVIDQCSGSKEIPDDAPIFGEEETLQFSREDLLARDNVPGIAARDLYTGRQQNHVKSAVRWLLRQGHDVDRYFVSAGFGLVAEDDYLPPYEVTFSSMNVSDIRERSAKLDIQKDLRHLLQEADYDVVFFTLGKDYYTSIDIDEMVQEVRSDRIGVVFNRELVEDQFDNIESIPARTEDAKEHSTIVVGLKGHYMKNFARYIDTVDTLRPETIEELCRRVEEVPPQAEFESE
;
A
#
# COMPACT_ATOMS: atom_id res chain seq x y z
N MET A 1 14.39 -0.07 7.47
CA MET A 1 13.40 -1.09 7.04
C MET A 1 13.52 -1.29 5.53
N ARG A 2 13.26 -2.49 4.99
CA ARG A 2 13.35 -2.82 3.54
C ARG A 2 11.98 -3.05 2.89
N PHE A 3 11.78 -2.51 1.70
CA PHE A 3 10.58 -2.72 0.90
C PHE A 3 10.85 -3.67 -0.28
N TYR A 4 10.09 -4.77 -0.36
CA TYR A 4 10.18 -5.75 -1.44
C TYR A 4 9.02 -5.60 -2.43
N VAL A 5 9.31 -5.75 -3.72
CA VAL A 5 8.26 -5.86 -4.74
C VAL A 5 8.11 -7.31 -5.20
N PRO A 6 6.88 -7.87 -5.22
CA PRO A 6 6.64 -9.17 -5.83
C PRO A 6 6.84 -9.13 -7.37
N GLU A 7 7.60 -10.08 -7.91
CA GLU A 7 7.79 -10.28 -9.36
C GLU A 7 6.52 -10.87 -9.98
N TRP A 8 5.88 -10.13 -10.89
CA TRP A 8 4.58 -10.46 -11.47
C TRP A 8 4.61 -10.39 -13.01
N ASP A 9 5.73 -10.77 -13.62
CA ASP A 9 5.95 -10.72 -15.06
C ASP A 9 5.71 -9.29 -15.61
N ASP A 10 6.06 -8.29 -14.79
CA ASP A 10 5.69 -6.88 -14.87
C ASP A 10 6.66 -6.02 -15.71
N ALA A 11 7.66 -6.65 -16.33
CA ALA A 11 8.58 -6.00 -17.26
C ALA A 11 7.88 -5.27 -18.39
N VAL A 12 8.53 -4.25 -18.92
CA VAL A 12 8.05 -3.43 -20.03
C VAL A 12 8.98 -3.54 -21.23
N ASP A 13 8.46 -3.36 -22.43
CA ASP A 13 9.28 -3.36 -23.64
C ASP A 13 10.10 -2.05 -23.69
N SER A 14 11.42 -2.14 -23.57
CA SER A 14 12.33 -0.98 -23.51
C SER A 14 12.23 -0.08 -24.74
N HIS A 15 11.74 -0.63 -25.85
CA HIS A 15 11.59 0.04 -27.13
C HIS A 15 10.12 0.09 -27.59
N TYR A 16 9.17 0.10 -26.64
CA TYR A 16 7.75 0.27 -26.94
C TYR A 16 7.49 1.53 -27.78
N ASP A 17 6.79 1.36 -28.91
CA ASP A 17 6.44 2.44 -29.81
C ASP A 17 5.13 3.08 -29.33
N PHE A 18 5.25 4.07 -28.46
CA PHE A 18 4.09 4.83 -27.98
C PHE A 18 3.33 5.52 -29.12
N GLU A 19 4.02 5.89 -30.20
CA GLU A 19 3.40 6.62 -31.31
C GLU A 19 2.38 5.75 -32.04
N HIS A 20 2.76 4.51 -32.38
CA HIS A 20 1.90 3.56 -33.08
C HIS A 20 1.17 2.56 -32.15
N ASP A 21 1.41 2.64 -30.84
CA ASP A 21 0.92 1.70 -29.82
C ASP A 21 1.33 0.24 -30.09
N GLU A 22 2.60 0.03 -30.42
CA GLU A 22 3.12 -1.28 -30.79
C GLU A 22 4.35 -1.71 -29.97
N LEU A 23 4.43 -3.01 -29.74
CA LEU A 23 5.62 -3.66 -29.18
C LEU A 23 6.78 -3.58 -30.19
N SER A 24 8.02 -3.45 -29.72
CA SER A 24 9.21 -3.33 -30.56
C SER A 24 9.30 -4.47 -31.58
N THR A 25 9.05 -5.70 -31.13
CA THR A 25 8.93 -6.92 -31.95
C THR A 25 7.71 -7.75 -31.55
N LEU A 26 7.11 -8.44 -32.52
CA LEU A 26 5.99 -9.35 -32.28
C LEU A 26 6.42 -10.61 -31.50
N ASN A 27 7.70 -10.99 -31.56
CA ASN A 27 8.24 -12.11 -30.81
C ASN A 27 8.72 -11.66 -29.43
N ARG A 28 8.04 -12.07 -28.35
CA ARG A 28 8.41 -11.71 -26.97
C ARG A 28 9.87 -12.07 -26.63
N GLN A 29 10.46 -13.10 -27.22
CA GLN A 29 11.85 -13.53 -26.94
C GLN A 29 12.91 -12.62 -27.55
N GLU A 30 12.53 -11.80 -28.54
CA GLU A 30 13.41 -10.84 -29.18
C GLU A 30 13.28 -9.45 -28.56
N ARG A 31 12.33 -9.26 -27.62
CA ARG A 31 12.14 -7.99 -26.93
C ARG A 31 13.22 -7.83 -25.88
N ASP A 32 13.72 -6.61 -25.84
CA ASP A 32 14.49 -6.12 -24.71
C ASP A 32 13.48 -5.65 -23.65
N LEU A 33 13.58 -6.23 -22.45
CA LEU A 33 12.59 -6.08 -21.39
C LEU A 33 13.24 -5.39 -20.20
N ASP A 34 12.66 -4.26 -19.80
CA ASP A 34 13.09 -3.54 -18.61
C ASP A 34 12.16 -3.85 -17.44
N TYR A 35 12.74 -4.22 -16.31
CA TYR A 35 12.07 -4.24 -15.01
C TYR A 35 12.29 -2.91 -14.27
N ILE A 36 11.67 -2.77 -13.09
CA ILE A 36 11.80 -1.54 -12.30
C ILE A 36 13.26 -1.21 -11.94
N TRP A 37 14.12 -2.21 -11.77
CA TRP A 37 15.55 -2.02 -11.48
C TRP A 37 16.41 -1.71 -12.71
N ASP A 38 15.88 -1.87 -13.92
CA ASP A 38 16.57 -1.50 -15.17
C ASP A 38 16.28 -0.03 -15.54
N ILE A 39 15.11 0.49 -15.14
CA ILE A 39 14.67 1.86 -15.42
C ILE A 39 15.27 2.89 -14.45
N PHE A 40 15.45 2.50 -13.19
CA PHE A 40 16.00 3.36 -12.14
C PHE A 40 17.47 3.05 -11.89
N GLU A 41 18.27 4.08 -11.59
CA GLU A 41 19.65 3.88 -11.15
C GLU A 41 19.66 3.17 -9.78
N PRO A 42 20.64 2.30 -9.45
CA PRO A 42 20.67 1.52 -8.22
C PRO A 42 20.38 2.33 -6.93
N GLU A 43 20.90 3.55 -6.85
CA GLU A 43 20.75 4.47 -5.73
C GLU A 43 19.30 5.01 -5.59
N THR A 44 18.55 5.02 -6.70
CA THR A 44 17.19 5.59 -6.79
C THR A 44 16.10 4.55 -7.01
N THR A 45 16.47 3.29 -7.21
CA THR A 45 15.53 2.18 -7.42
C THR A 45 14.56 2.08 -6.24
N PRO A 46 13.24 2.17 -6.48
CA PRO A 46 12.25 2.35 -5.42
C PRO A 46 11.84 1.04 -4.72
N VAL A 47 12.78 0.09 -4.63
CA VAL A 47 12.63 -1.20 -3.97
C VAL A 47 13.99 -1.59 -3.38
N ASP A 48 13.97 -2.33 -2.27
CA ASP A 48 15.14 -2.86 -1.59
C ASP A 48 15.36 -4.35 -1.84
N GLY A 49 14.45 -4.99 -2.56
CA GLY A 49 14.54 -6.40 -2.92
C GLY A 49 13.33 -6.86 -3.72
N VAL A 50 13.39 -8.11 -4.16
CA VAL A 50 12.38 -8.74 -5.02
C VAL A 50 11.82 -9.98 -4.34
N LEU A 51 10.50 -10.14 -4.33
CA LEU A 51 9.85 -11.36 -3.85
C LEU A 51 9.45 -12.25 -5.04
N ILE A 52 9.85 -13.52 -5.00
CA ILE A 52 9.66 -14.49 -6.09
C ILE A 52 8.84 -15.66 -5.56
N SER A 53 7.61 -15.80 -6.04
CA SER A 53 6.75 -16.89 -5.59
C SER A 53 6.98 -18.17 -6.39
N ARG A 54 7.03 -19.33 -5.72
CA ARG A 54 7.09 -20.63 -6.40
C ARG A 54 5.95 -20.82 -7.41
N GLU A 55 4.74 -20.38 -7.06
CA GLU A 55 3.57 -20.43 -7.96
C GLU A 55 3.83 -19.68 -9.28
N GLN A 56 4.44 -18.49 -9.20
CA GLN A 56 4.80 -17.68 -10.37
C GLN A 56 5.92 -18.32 -11.20
N VAL A 57 6.86 -19.01 -10.55
CA VAL A 57 7.96 -19.72 -11.22
C VAL A 57 7.42 -20.92 -11.99
N GLU A 58 6.50 -21.68 -11.39
CA GLU A 58 5.93 -22.91 -11.94
C GLU A 58 4.73 -22.66 -12.89
N GLU A 59 4.34 -21.40 -13.13
CA GLU A 59 3.26 -21.03 -14.06
C GLU A 59 3.45 -21.63 -15.47
N THR A 60 4.71 -21.72 -15.94
CA THR A 60 5.03 -22.40 -17.18
C THR A 60 6.27 -23.28 -17.04
N ASN A 61 6.24 -24.48 -17.62
CA ASN A 61 7.40 -25.38 -17.65
C ASN A 61 8.67 -24.69 -18.17
N ARG A 62 8.53 -23.78 -19.14
CA ARG A 62 9.66 -23.04 -19.69
C ARG A 62 10.26 -22.03 -18.71
N LYS A 63 9.45 -21.34 -17.90
CA LYS A 63 9.94 -20.42 -16.86
C LYS A 63 10.63 -21.22 -15.74
N ALA A 64 9.99 -22.29 -15.27
CA ALA A 64 10.54 -23.18 -14.26
C ALA A 64 11.89 -23.82 -14.68
N GLU A 65 11.96 -24.43 -15.87
CA GLU A 65 13.20 -25.04 -16.39
C GLU A 65 14.33 -24.01 -16.56
N ARG A 66 13.99 -22.79 -16.98
CA ARG A 66 14.97 -21.72 -17.20
C ARG A 66 15.53 -21.21 -15.87
N LEU A 67 14.66 -20.87 -14.92
CA LEU A 67 15.08 -20.42 -13.60
C LEU A 67 15.82 -21.51 -12.83
N ALA A 68 15.44 -22.79 -12.98
CA ALA A 68 16.19 -23.90 -12.40
C ALA A 68 17.58 -24.11 -13.04
N GLN A 69 17.78 -23.64 -14.27
CA GLN A 69 19.07 -23.73 -14.96
C GLN A 69 20.02 -22.59 -14.60
N TYR A 70 19.49 -21.37 -14.44
CA TYR A 70 20.30 -20.15 -14.30
C TYR A 70 20.23 -19.53 -12.91
N GLY A 71 19.27 -19.88 -12.05
CA GLY A 71 18.94 -19.11 -10.86
C GLY A 71 18.28 -17.78 -11.21
N VAL A 72 17.95 -16.98 -10.20
CA VAL A 72 17.20 -15.71 -10.37
C VAL A 72 18.09 -14.54 -10.82
N TYR A 73 19.39 -14.59 -10.47
CA TYR A 73 20.37 -13.56 -10.78
C TYR A 73 20.94 -13.68 -12.20
N ASP A 74 21.30 -14.89 -12.65
CA ASP A 74 21.87 -15.12 -13.98
C ASP A 74 20.81 -15.47 -15.05
N ASP A 75 19.51 -15.43 -14.72
CA ASP A 75 18.43 -15.68 -15.67
C ASP A 75 18.46 -14.68 -16.83
N PRO A 76 18.46 -15.10 -18.10
CA PRO A 76 18.57 -14.19 -19.24
C PRO A 76 17.31 -13.34 -19.49
N VAL A 77 16.23 -13.56 -18.75
CA VAL A 77 14.99 -12.77 -18.87
C VAL A 77 14.78 -11.93 -17.63
N LEU A 78 14.81 -12.54 -16.44
CA LEU A 78 14.56 -11.84 -15.18
C LEU A 78 15.79 -11.04 -14.71
N SER A 79 16.99 -11.62 -14.82
CA SER A 79 18.29 -10.96 -14.61
C SER A 79 18.33 -10.00 -13.41
N ILE A 80 17.90 -10.45 -12.22
CA ILE A 80 17.91 -9.59 -11.03
C ILE A 80 19.35 -9.15 -10.74
N PRO A 81 19.61 -7.86 -10.48
CA PRO A 81 20.94 -7.41 -10.09
C PRO A 81 21.40 -8.02 -8.77
N ASN A 82 22.66 -8.42 -8.67
CA ASN A 82 23.25 -9.02 -7.45
C ASN A 82 23.17 -8.13 -6.19
N TRP A 83 22.99 -6.82 -6.35
CA TRP A 83 22.83 -5.89 -5.23
C TRP A 83 21.39 -5.85 -4.68
N LEU A 84 20.41 -6.48 -5.37
CA LEU A 84 19.04 -6.63 -4.90
C LEU A 84 18.83 -8.01 -4.25
N PRO A 85 18.58 -8.07 -2.93
CA PRO A 85 18.22 -9.32 -2.27
C PRO A 85 16.88 -9.86 -2.76
N THR A 86 16.75 -11.18 -2.70
CA THR A 86 15.58 -11.94 -3.14
C THR A 86 14.97 -12.76 -1.99
N ILE A 87 13.66 -12.64 -1.81
CA ILE A 87 12.88 -13.54 -0.94
C ILE A 87 12.10 -14.48 -1.86
N SER A 88 12.14 -15.79 -1.61
CA SER A 88 11.26 -16.73 -2.29
C SER A 88 10.28 -17.40 -1.33
N ASP A 89 9.00 -17.24 -1.64
CA ASP A 89 7.90 -17.84 -0.88
C ASP A 89 7.41 -19.15 -1.52
N CYS A 90 6.61 -19.91 -0.76
CA CYS A 90 6.03 -21.17 -1.22
C CYS A 90 4.77 -20.99 -2.09
N GLY A 91 4.28 -19.76 -2.31
CA GLY A 91 3.06 -19.51 -3.07
C GLY A 91 1.77 -19.90 -2.36
N ALA A 92 1.70 -19.70 -1.03
CA ALA A 92 0.55 -20.11 -0.23
C ALA A 92 -0.80 -19.50 -0.65
N TRP A 93 -0.76 -18.37 -1.38
CA TRP A 93 -1.96 -17.76 -1.93
C TRP A 93 -2.57 -18.60 -3.06
N GLY A 94 -1.75 -19.24 -3.90
CA GLY A 94 -2.18 -20.11 -4.99
C GLY A 94 -2.86 -21.38 -4.51
N TYR A 95 -2.35 -22.00 -3.44
CA TYR A 95 -2.94 -23.22 -2.87
C TYR A 95 -3.87 -22.96 -1.67
N LYS A 96 -4.29 -21.72 -1.42
CA LYS A 96 -5.18 -21.41 -0.29
C LYS A 96 -6.51 -22.17 -0.34
N SER A 97 -6.94 -22.59 -1.53
CA SER A 97 -8.15 -23.38 -1.79
C SER A 97 -7.91 -24.89 -1.69
N LEU A 98 -6.68 -25.35 -1.52
CA LEU A 98 -6.34 -26.76 -1.32
C LEU A 98 -6.45 -27.14 0.16
N PRO A 99 -6.75 -28.42 0.47
CA PRO A 99 -6.77 -28.91 1.85
C PRO A 99 -5.38 -29.02 2.48
N PHE A 100 -4.32 -29.08 1.68
CA PHE A 100 -2.93 -29.17 2.12
C PHE A 100 -2.03 -28.39 1.14
N PRO A 101 -0.86 -27.91 1.59
CA PRO A 101 0.21 -27.52 0.67
C PRO A 101 0.55 -28.67 -0.30
N PRO A 102 0.78 -28.38 -1.59
CA PRO A 102 1.07 -29.40 -2.59
C PRO A 102 2.55 -29.81 -2.62
N TYR A 103 3.39 -29.29 -1.72
CA TYR A 103 4.85 -29.43 -1.77
C TYR A 103 5.40 -30.13 -0.52
N GLY A 104 6.51 -30.86 -0.69
CA GLY A 104 7.27 -31.46 0.42
C GLY A 104 8.27 -30.47 1.05
N ASN A 105 8.52 -30.64 2.36
CA ASN A 105 9.42 -29.77 3.12
C ASN A 105 10.88 -29.81 2.62
N GLU A 106 11.42 -30.99 2.27
CA GLU A 106 12.78 -31.12 1.72
C GLU A 106 12.87 -30.57 0.28
N ASP A 107 11.89 -30.91 -0.57
CA ASP A 107 11.83 -30.43 -1.96
C ASP A 107 11.76 -28.90 -2.06
N MET A 108 11.16 -28.25 -1.06
CA MET A 108 11.09 -26.78 -1.02
C MET A 108 12.45 -26.14 -0.70
N LEU A 109 13.26 -26.74 0.17
CA LEU A 109 14.61 -26.25 0.44
C LEU A 109 15.51 -26.42 -0.79
N ASP A 110 15.42 -27.59 -1.45
CA ASP A 110 16.15 -27.86 -2.71
C ASP A 110 15.69 -26.87 -3.82
N PHE A 111 14.42 -26.47 -3.84
CA PHE A 111 13.90 -25.46 -4.76
C PHE A 111 14.55 -24.08 -4.54
N TYR A 112 14.65 -23.61 -3.29
CA TYR A 112 15.29 -22.32 -2.98
C TYR A 112 16.78 -22.32 -3.31
N GLU A 113 17.51 -23.40 -3.02
CA GLU A 113 18.91 -23.55 -3.42
C GLU A 113 19.05 -23.52 -4.95
N THR A 114 18.15 -24.21 -5.66
CA THR A 114 18.17 -24.26 -7.13
C THR A 114 17.89 -22.90 -7.77
N LEU A 115 17.06 -22.06 -7.14
CA LEU A 115 16.79 -20.71 -7.61
C LEU A 115 17.89 -19.70 -7.27
N ASP A 116 18.86 -20.07 -6.41
CA ASP A 116 19.93 -19.18 -5.94
C ASP A 116 19.36 -17.90 -5.28
N VAL A 117 18.33 -18.04 -4.44
CA VAL A 117 17.71 -16.90 -3.73
C VAL A 117 18.46 -16.56 -2.46
N THR A 118 18.38 -15.31 -1.98
CA THR A 118 19.03 -14.94 -0.70
C THR A 118 18.26 -15.43 0.53
N VAL A 119 16.92 -15.54 0.43
CA VAL A 119 16.04 -15.94 1.53
C VAL A 119 14.98 -16.90 1.01
N GLY A 120 14.84 -18.05 1.65
CA GLY A 120 13.75 -19.00 1.42
C GLY A 120 12.74 -18.96 2.58
N VAL A 121 11.45 -19.16 2.30
CA VAL A 121 10.38 -19.13 3.33
C VAL A 121 9.82 -20.52 3.60
N THR A 122 9.59 -20.89 4.85
CA THR A 122 9.00 -22.20 5.18
C THR A 122 7.59 -22.35 4.60
N ILE A 123 7.19 -23.59 4.27
CA ILE A 123 5.82 -23.91 3.82
C ILE A 123 4.82 -23.58 4.93
N ASP A 124 3.93 -22.62 4.66
CA ASP A 124 2.79 -22.30 5.50
C ASP A 124 1.44 -22.67 4.84
N HIS A 125 0.38 -22.59 5.63
CA HIS A 125 -0.98 -22.69 5.10
C HIS A 125 -1.81 -21.53 5.63
N LEU A 126 -2.17 -20.59 4.75
CA LEU A 126 -2.86 -19.35 5.11
C LEU A 126 -4.08 -19.60 6.01
N VAL A 127 -4.10 -19.01 7.20
CA VAL A 127 -5.26 -19.06 8.09
C VAL A 127 -6.30 -18.08 7.56
N LEU A 128 -7.33 -18.60 6.93
CA LEU A 128 -8.44 -17.81 6.41
C LEU A 128 -9.56 -17.73 7.46
N GLY A 129 -10.32 -16.63 7.46
CA GLY A 129 -11.52 -16.52 8.30
C GLY A 129 -12.44 -17.73 8.11
N SER A 130 -13.01 -18.25 9.20
CA SER A 130 -13.76 -19.52 9.20
C SER A 130 -15.00 -19.52 8.30
N GLY A 131 -15.43 -18.33 7.84
CA GLY A 131 -16.44 -18.11 6.79
C GLY A 131 -17.87 -18.49 7.20
N LYS A 132 -18.06 -19.63 7.86
CA LYS A 132 -19.34 -20.30 8.10
C LYS A 132 -19.32 -21.16 9.37
N ASP A 133 -20.51 -21.45 9.89
CA ASP A 133 -20.72 -22.06 11.22
C ASP A 133 -20.21 -23.51 11.36
N LYS A 134 -20.05 -24.27 10.28
CA LYS A 134 -19.65 -25.69 10.29
C LYS A 134 -18.27 -25.97 9.69
N GLY A 135 -17.42 -24.95 9.54
CA GLY A 135 -16.05 -25.11 9.05
C GLY A 135 -15.93 -25.11 7.52
N ARG A 136 -14.98 -25.87 6.98
CA ARG A 136 -14.59 -25.85 5.57
C ARG A 136 -14.68 -27.22 4.90
N LEU A 137 -15.12 -27.23 3.66
CA LEU A 137 -15.22 -28.41 2.79
C LEU A 137 -14.41 -28.16 1.52
N TYR A 138 -13.41 -28.98 1.29
CA TYR A 138 -12.60 -28.98 0.07
C TYR A 138 -13.09 -30.08 -0.87
N LEU A 139 -13.21 -29.77 -2.15
CA LEU A 139 -13.64 -30.70 -3.19
C LEU A 139 -12.65 -30.64 -4.36
N ASP A 140 -12.31 -31.82 -4.89
CA ASP A 140 -11.47 -31.94 -6.08
C ASP A 140 -12.25 -31.52 -7.34
N GLU A 141 -11.75 -30.51 -8.06
CA GLU A 141 -12.37 -30.03 -9.30
C GLU A 141 -12.51 -31.14 -10.36
N ARG A 142 -11.56 -32.09 -10.40
CA ARG A 142 -11.57 -33.20 -11.38
C ARG A 142 -12.82 -34.09 -11.25
N ALA A 143 -13.47 -34.07 -10.08
CA ALA A 143 -14.72 -34.80 -9.85
C ALA A 143 -15.98 -34.07 -10.39
N PHE A 144 -15.85 -32.91 -11.04
CA PHE A 144 -16.98 -32.16 -11.63
C PHE A 144 -17.11 -32.29 -13.16
N ASP A 145 -16.33 -33.16 -13.80
CA ASP A 145 -16.42 -33.42 -15.25
C ASP A 145 -17.61 -34.33 -15.66
N GLY A 146 -18.56 -34.54 -14.74
CA GLY A 146 -19.71 -35.45 -14.88
C GLY A 146 -21.06 -34.76 -15.13
N GLU A 147 -22.13 -35.28 -14.51
CA GLU A 147 -23.48 -34.70 -14.63
C GLU A 147 -23.71 -33.47 -13.72
N LEU A 148 -22.84 -33.26 -12.73
CA LEU A 148 -22.88 -32.13 -11.80
C LEU A 148 -21.75 -31.15 -12.08
N ASN A 149 -22.10 -29.87 -12.16
CA ASN A 149 -21.15 -28.76 -12.25
C ASN A 149 -20.93 -28.15 -10.86
N LYS A 150 -19.91 -27.30 -10.73
CA LYS A 150 -19.59 -26.56 -9.47
C LYS A 150 -20.80 -25.80 -8.90
N GLY A 151 -21.66 -25.25 -9.76
CA GLY A 151 -22.86 -24.52 -9.36
C GLY A 151 -24.05 -25.38 -8.91
N ASP A 152 -23.95 -26.71 -9.03
CA ASP A 152 -25.01 -27.63 -8.63
C ASP A 152 -24.88 -28.09 -7.16
N ILE A 153 -23.89 -27.58 -6.43
CA ILE A 153 -23.75 -27.80 -4.99
C ILE A 153 -24.94 -27.17 -4.27
N PRO A 154 -25.67 -27.91 -3.41
CA PRO A 154 -26.85 -27.38 -2.75
C PRO A 154 -26.56 -26.15 -1.87
N ASP A 155 -27.33 -25.07 -2.05
CA ASP A 155 -27.28 -23.87 -1.19
C ASP A 155 -27.23 -24.17 0.32
N PRO A 156 -28.00 -25.14 0.87
CA PRO A 156 -27.93 -25.46 2.29
C PRO A 156 -26.55 -25.91 2.81
N ILE A 157 -25.66 -26.36 1.92
CA ILE A 157 -24.27 -26.73 2.24
C ILE A 157 -23.41 -25.47 2.20
N THR A 158 -23.42 -24.71 1.10
CA THR A 158 -22.64 -23.47 0.96
C THR A 158 -23.05 -22.38 1.95
N ASP A 159 -24.26 -22.48 2.52
CA ASP A 159 -24.75 -21.58 3.56
C ASP A 159 -24.12 -21.83 4.94
N VAL A 160 -23.60 -23.04 5.20
CA VAL A 160 -23.13 -23.46 6.54
C VAL A 160 -21.69 -23.96 6.57
N VAL A 161 -21.12 -24.36 5.44
CA VAL A 161 -19.68 -24.63 5.28
C VAL A 161 -19.10 -23.75 4.20
N ASP A 162 -17.86 -23.36 4.41
CA ASP A 162 -17.06 -22.68 3.40
C ASP A 162 -16.58 -23.73 2.38
N VAL A 163 -17.04 -23.65 1.13
CA VAL A 163 -16.74 -24.65 0.10
C VAL A 163 -15.61 -24.15 -0.79
N MET A 164 -14.51 -24.89 -0.82
CA MET A 164 -13.36 -24.66 -1.70
C MET A 164 -13.34 -25.72 -2.78
N ILE A 165 -13.31 -25.31 -4.04
CA ILE A 165 -13.24 -26.20 -5.21
C ILE A 165 -12.03 -25.79 -6.03
N GLU A 166 -11.07 -26.69 -6.16
CA GLU A 166 -9.81 -26.46 -6.86
C GLU A 166 -9.33 -27.79 -7.45
N GLU A 167 -8.57 -27.72 -8.54
CA GLU A 167 -7.91 -28.91 -9.10
C GLU A 167 -6.78 -29.37 -8.17
N TRP A 168 -6.88 -30.61 -7.68
CA TRP A 168 -5.87 -31.18 -6.77
C TRP A 168 -4.66 -31.73 -7.55
N PRO A 169 -3.44 -31.72 -6.97
CA PRO A 169 -2.28 -32.31 -7.60
C PRO A 169 -2.48 -33.80 -7.92
N GLU A 170 -1.78 -34.29 -8.93
CA GLU A 170 -1.77 -35.73 -9.29
C GLU A 170 -1.17 -36.58 -8.17
N GLU A 171 -0.14 -36.07 -7.48
CA GLU A 171 0.48 -36.72 -6.33
C GLU A 171 0.57 -35.76 -5.15
N TRP A 172 0.04 -36.18 -4.00
CA TRP A 172 0.15 -35.44 -2.74
C TRP A 172 1.47 -35.79 -2.01
N PRO A 173 2.09 -34.84 -1.28
CA PRO A 173 3.23 -35.11 -0.43
C PRO A 173 2.95 -36.21 0.59
N SER A 174 3.97 -37.01 0.93
CA SER A 174 3.79 -38.21 1.77
C SER A 174 3.25 -37.93 3.18
N TYR A 175 3.41 -36.72 3.72
CA TYR A 175 2.88 -36.37 5.05
C TYR A 175 1.34 -36.30 5.06
N VAL A 176 0.71 -36.12 3.90
CA VAL A 176 -0.76 -36.07 3.77
C VAL A 176 -1.38 -37.39 4.23
N ASP A 177 -0.68 -38.52 4.07
CA ASP A 177 -1.13 -39.85 4.52
C ASP A 177 -1.39 -39.93 6.03
N GLU A 178 -0.74 -39.07 6.83
CA GLU A 178 -0.95 -39.02 8.27
C GLU A 178 -2.30 -38.40 8.66
N TYR A 179 -2.86 -37.57 7.78
CA TYR A 179 -4.07 -36.80 8.01
C TYR A 179 -5.25 -37.32 7.20
N GLU A 180 -5.07 -37.50 5.88
CA GLU A 180 -6.11 -37.87 4.93
C GLU A 180 -5.60 -38.95 3.96
N PRO A 181 -5.43 -40.21 4.40
CA PRO A 181 -4.93 -41.28 3.54
C PRO A 181 -5.90 -41.65 2.40
N THR A 182 -7.13 -41.13 2.42
CA THR A 182 -8.15 -41.39 1.39
C THR A 182 -7.89 -40.63 0.09
N ILE A 183 -7.22 -39.47 0.15
CA ILE A 183 -7.02 -38.60 -1.03
C ILE A 183 -5.74 -38.93 -1.80
N ARG A 184 -4.85 -39.75 -1.24
CA ARG A 184 -3.69 -40.30 -1.94
C ARG A 184 -4.06 -41.60 -2.63
N THR A 185 -4.92 -41.52 -3.65
CA THR A 185 -5.19 -42.65 -4.55
C THR A 185 -4.01 -42.86 -5.51
N ASP A 186 -3.88 -44.07 -6.06
CA ASP A 186 -2.89 -44.36 -7.11
C ASP A 186 -3.13 -43.40 -8.28
N PRO A 187 -2.11 -42.65 -8.76
CA PRO A 187 -2.27 -41.69 -9.85
C PRO A 187 -2.79 -42.34 -11.16
N ASP A 188 -2.70 -43.66 -11.29
CA ASP A 188 -3.29 -44.43 -12.39
C ASP A 188 -4.83 -44.64 -12.26
N ILE A 189 -5.46 -44.21 -11.17
CA ILE A 189 -6.91 -44.34 -10.92
C ILE A 189 -7.63 -43.05 -11.32
N GLU A 190 -8.52 -43.12 -12.31
CA GLU A 190 -9.39 -42.00 -12.70
C GLU A 190 -10.30 -41.56 -11.54
N VAL A 191 -10.40 -40.24 -11.34
CA VAL A 191 -11.28 -39.62 -10.34
C VAL A 191 -12.74 -39.81 -10.77
N GLU A 192 -13.53 -40.55 -9.98
CA GLU A 192 -14.96 -40.74 -10.28
C GLU A 192 -15.76 -39.42 -10.08
N PRO A 193 -16.62 -39.00 -11.03
CA PRO A 193 -17.39 -37.78 -10.88
C PRO A 193 -18.40 -37.82 -9.71
N PHE A 194 -18.64 -36.68 -9.07
CA PHE A 194 -19.71 -36.54 -8.08
C PHE A 194 -21.09 -36.77 -8.71
N ILE A 195 -22.00 -37.38 -7.93
CA ILE A 195 -23.41 -37.54 -8.30
C ILE A 195 -24.33 -36.83 -7.30
N ALA A 196 -25.55 -36.49 -7.72
CA ALA A 196 -26.51 -35.79 -6.85
C ALA A 196 -26.84 -36.53 -5.54
N GLU A 197 -26.60 -37.84 -5.48
CA GLU A 197 -26.77 -38.62 -4.24
C GLU A 197 -25.71 -38.26 -3.19
N ASP A 198 -24.50 -37.86 -3.60
CA ASP A 198 -23.36 -37.52 -2.73
C ASP A 198 -23.61 -36.28 -1.87
N PHE A 199 -24.57 -35.44 -2.28
CA PHE A 199 -25.01 -34.25 -1.55
C PHE A 199 -26.44 -34.37 -1.00
N ARG A 200 -27.07 -35.54 -1.12
CA ARG A 200 -28.43 -35.76 -0.60
C ARG A 200 -28.40 -36.16 0.88
N GLY A 201 -29.22 -35.48 1.69
CA GLY A 201 -29.41 -35.80 3.10
C GLY A 201 -29.60 -34.53 3.93
N ASP A 202 -29.63 -34.68 5.26
CA ASP A 202 -29.32 -33.57 6.15
C ASP A 202 -27.82 -33.26 6.11
N ILE A 203 -27.46 -32.02 6.44
CA ILE A 203 -26.09 -31.50 6.32
C ILE A 203 -25.08 -32.37 7.08
N ASP A 204 -25.40 -32.80 8.31
CA ASP A 204 -24.46 -33.57 9.13
C ASP A 204 -24.17 -34.96 8.52
N THR A 205 -25.20 -35.59 7.95
CA THR A 205 -25.05 -36.85 7.22
C THR A 205 -24.20 -36.66 5.95
N VAL A 206 -24.39 -35.56 5.21
CA VAL A 206 -23.62 -35.26 3.99
C VAL A 206 -22.15 -35.03 4.33
N LEU A 207 -21.86 -34.17 5.31
CA LEU A 207 -20.48 -33.87 5.73
C LEU A 207 -19.76 -35.11 6.28
N SER A 208 -20.46 -35.94 7.06
CA SER A 208 -19.89 -37.21 7.57
C SER A 208 -19.54 -38.20 6.46
N ARG A 209 -20.30 -38.20 5.36
CA ARG A 209 -20.00 -39.02 4.18
C ARG A 209 -18.79 -38.46 3.42
N LEU A 210 -18.79 -37.16 3.16
CA LEU A 210 -17.70 -36.50 2.41
C LEU A 210 -16.37 -36.54 3.17
N ALA A 211 -16.40 -36.56 4.51
CA ALA A 211 -15.21 -36.75 5.34
C ALA A 211 -14.52 -38.13 5.17
N GLN A 212 -15.11 -39.06 4.42
CA GLN A 212 -14.51 -40.37 4.11
C GLN A 212 -14.35 -40.59 2.59
N ASP A 213 -14.64 -39.58 1.78
CA ASP A 213 -14.55 -39.64 0.33
C ASP A 213 -13.12 -39.31 -0.11
N SER A 214 -12.63 -39.92 -1.20
CA SER A 214 -11.29 -39.64 -1.74
C SER A 214 -11.22 -38.33 -2.53
N ARG A 215 -12.38 -37.71 -2.80
CA ARG A 215 -12.54 -36.48 -3.59
C ARG A 215 -12.88 -35.26 -2.73
N ALA A 216 -12.96 -35.45 -1.41
CA ALA A 216 -13.36 -34.40 -0.48
C ALA A 216 -12.56 -34.45 0.83
N VAL A 217 -12.32 -33.28 1.42
CA VAL A 217 -11.78 -33.14 2.78
C VAL A 217 -12.69 -32.20 3.54
N TYR A 218 -13.20 -32.64 4.69
CA TYR A 218 -14.05 -31.82 5.56
C TYR A 218 -13.36 -31.53 6.88
N ARG A 219 -13.30 -30.25 7.27
CA ARG A 219 -12.69 -29.80 8.53
C ARG A 219 -13.60 -28.84 9.28
N GLU A 220 -13.98 -29.23 10.48
CA GLU A 220 -14.75 -28.37 11.40
C GLU A 220 -13.89 -27.18 11.90
N HIS A 221 -12.62 -27.42 12.24
CA HIS A 221 -11.69 -26.43 12.80
C HIS A 221 -10.49 -26.19 11.86
N ASP A 222 -10.77 -25.79 10.60
CA ASP A 222 -9.74 -25.66 9.57
C ASP A 222 -8.65 -24.61 9.91
N ALA A 223 -9.02 -23.50 10.53
CA ALA A 223 -8.05 -22.46 10.93
C ALA A 223 -7.00 -22.97 11.92
N GLU A 224 -7.42 -23.71 12.95
CA GLU A 224 -6.53 -24.33 13.93
C GLU A 224 -5.65 -25.41 13.28
N PHE A 225 -6.22 -26.21 12.38
CA PHE A 225 -5.47 -27.20 11.62
C PHE A 225 -4.36 -26.57 10.77
N ARG A 226 -4.66 -25.51 10.02
CA ARG A 226 -3.69 -24.79 9.19
C ARG A 226 -2.58 -24.15 10.03
N TYR A 227 -2.95 -23.59 11.17
CA TYR A 227 -2.00 -23.04 12.15
C TYR A 227 -1.02 -24.11 12.66
N ASP A 228 -1.54 -25.25 13.12
CA ASP A 228 -0.73 -26.36 13.64
C ASP A 228 0.16 -26.99 12.55
N LEU A 229 -0.38 -27.14 11.33
CA LEU A 229 0.38 -27.65 10.18
C LEU A 229 1.54 -26.73 9.82
N THR A 230 1.31 -25.41 9.84
CA THR A 230 2.34 -24.40 9.58
C THR A 230 3.49 -24.52 10.59
N LEU A 231 3.19 -24.60 11.89
CA LEU A 231 4.22 -24.77 12.93
C LEU A 231 4.93 -26.12 12.87
N ARG A 232 4.23 -27.18 12.46
CA ARG A 232 4.84 -28.48 12.22
C ARG A 232 5.82 -28.44 11.06
N ASN A 233 5.43 -27.84 9.94
CA ASN A 233 6.31 -27.66 8.77
C ASN A 233 7.52 -26.82 9.12
N ALA A 234 7.34 -25.72 9.85
CA ALA A 234 8.44 -24.89 10.34
C ALA A 234 9.46 -25.71 11.14
N ARG A 235 9.01 -26.58 12.05
CA ARG A 235 9.91 -27.43 12.84
C ARG A 235 10.67 -28.45 11.99
N GLU A 236 9.97 -29.11 11.06
CA GLU A 236 10.61 -30.11 10.19
C GLU A 236 11.59 -29.47 9.21
N MET A 237 11.22 -28.36 8.58
CA MET A 237 12.11 -27.62 7.68
C MET A 237 13.34 -27.08 8.40
N TYR A 238 13.20 -26.60 9.64
CA TYR A 238 14.36 -26.20 10.45
C TYR A 238 15.31 -27.36 10.68
N ASP A 239 14.78 -28.53 11.10
CA ASP A 239 15.58 -29.74 11.31
C ASP A 239 16.29 -30.23 10.04
N LEU A 240 15.67 -30.06 8.86
CA LEU A 240 16.26 -30.40 7.57
C LEU A 240 17.33 -29.38 7.15
N TYR A 241 17.05 -28.09 7.32
CA TYR A 241 17.95 -26.99 7.02
C TYR A 241 19.25 -27.12 7.81
N GLN A 242 19.17 -27.38 9.12
CA GLN A 242 20.35 -27.57 10.00
C GLN A 242 21.20 -28.82 9.69
N ARG A 243 20.73 -29.75 8.85
CA ARG A 243 21.47 -30.97 8.47
C ARG A 243 22.33 -30.79 7.22
N ARG A 244 22.09 -29.73 6.45
CA ARG A 244 22.81 -29.39 5.23
C ARG A 244 23.36 -27.96 5.35
N ASP A 245 24.15 -27.56 4.38
CA ASP A 245 24.77 -26.25 4.31
C ASP A 245 24.15 -25.53 3.11
N TYR A 246 23.05 -24.83 3.35
CA TYR A 246 22.30 -24.12 2.30
C TYR A 246 22.82 -22.69 2.15
N PRO A 247 22.94 -22.15 0.93
CA PRO A 247 23.53 -20.83 0.68
C PRO A 247 22.57 -19.65 0.91
N PHE A 248 21.39 -19.89 1.50
CA PHE A 248 20.33 -18.90 1.68
C PHE A 248 19.86 -18.89 3.13
N ARG A 249 19.34 -17.76 3.61
CA ARG A 249 18.76 -17.66 4.96
C ARG A 249 17.32 -18.20 4.98
N LEU A 250 16.97 -18.98 5.99
CA LEU A 250 15.62 -19.53 6.13
C LEU A 250 14.72 -18.64 7.00
N MET A 251 13.66 -18.11 6.40
CA MET A 251 12.59 -17.38 7.09
C MET A 251 11.44 -18.32 7.45
N VAL A 252 10.96 -18.28 8.69
CA VAL A 252 9.74 -18.98 9.08
C VAL A 252 8.49 -18.14 8.83
N ALA A 253 7.53 -18.64 8.07
CA ALA A 253 6.22 -18.02 7.97
C ALA A 253 5.33 -18.44 9.15
N ILE A 254 4.77 -17.45 9.86
CA ILE A 254 3.80 -17.66 10.94
C ILE A 254 2.40 -17.20 10.51
N GLN A 255 1.39 -17.86 11.06
CA GLN A 255 -0.02 -17.62 10.78
C GLN A 255 -0.80 -17.47 12.09
N GLY A 256 -2.01 -16.92 12.01
CA GLY A 256 -2.90 -16.73 13.15
C GLY A 256 -4.19 -16.04 12.77
N TRP A 257 -5.12 -15.94 13.73
CA TRP A 257 -6.42 -15.28 13.55
C TRP A 257 -6.64 -14.09 14.48
N ASN A 258 -5.75 -13.89 15.47
CA ASN A 258 -5.75 -12.77 16.40
C ASN A 258 -4.34 -12.54 16.99
N PRO A 259 -4.07 -11.39 17.63
CA PRO A 259 -2.75 -11.08 18.20
C PRO A 259 -2.18 -12.19 19.11
N ASP A 260 -3.01 -12.78 19.97
CA ASP A 260 -2.59 -13.86 20.88
C ASP A 260 -2.07 -15.11 20.14
N SER A 261 -2.74 -15.52 19.05
CA SER A 261 -2.31 -16.67 18.25
C SER A 261 -0.98 -16.40 17.54
N TYR A 262 -0.78 -15.18 17.01
CA TYR A 262 0.49 -14.80 16.39
C TYR A 262 1.63 -14.74 17.43
N SER A 263 1.40 -14.19 18.62
CA SER A 263 2.42 -14.19 19.68
C SER A 263 2.81 -15.60 20.11
N LYS A 264 1.86 -16.53 20.24
CA LYS A 264 2.18 -17.94 20.54
C LYS A 264 3.00 -18.61 19.45
N ALA A 265 2.63 -18.40 18.18
CA ALA A 265 3.42 -18.91 17.06
C ALA A 265 4.85 -18.34 17.08
N THR A 266 4.97 -17.04 17.35
CA THR A 266 6.26 -16.34 17.47
C THR A 266 7.11 -16.94 18.59
N GLU A 267 6.57 -17.09 19.80
CA GLU A 267 7.28 -17.74 20.92
C GLU A 267 7.75 -19.15 20.56
N GLU A 268 6.90 -19.94 19.87
CA GLU A 268 7.24 -21.30 19.50
C GLU A 268 8.40 -21.35 18.49
N VAL A 269 8.35 -20.57 17.41
CA VAL A 269 9.37 -20.60 16.35
C VAL A 269 10.70 -19.99 16.81
N LEU A 270 10.67 -18.94 17.64
CA LEU A 270 11.88 -18.42 18.29
C LEU A 270 12.51 -19.47 19.21
N GLY A 271 11.68 -20.24 19.93
CA GLY A 271 12.13 -21.38 20.72
C GLY A 271 12.71 -22.54 19.89
N MET A 272 12.44 -22.62 18.59
CA MET A 272 13.10 -23.57 17.67
C MET A 272 14.51 -23.11 17.26
N GLY A 273 14.76 -21.79 17.27
CA GLY A 273 16.03 -21.18 16.88
C GLY A 273 15.97 -20.35 15.59
N TYR A 274 14.78 -20.05 15.07
CA TYR A 274 14.65 -19.12 13.95
C TYR A 274 15.08 -17.70 14.33
N ASP A 275 15.86 -17.07 13.46
CA ASP A 275 16.29 -15.68 13.59
C ASP A 275 15.62 -14.72 12.58
N TYR A 276 14.78 -15.27 11.68
CA TYR A 276 14.02 -14.53 10.68
C TYR A 276 12.61 -15.10 10.57
N LEU A 277 11.58 -14.26 10.79
CA LEU A 277 10.18 -14.67 10.71
C LEU A 277 9.33 -13.75 9.82
N GLY A 278 8.37 -14.32 9.11
CA GLY A 278 7.41 -13.62 8.26
C GLY A 278 5.99 -13.75 8.81
N ILE A 279 5.28 -12.62 8.91
CA ILE A 279 3.88 -12.56 9.34
C ILE A 279 2.99 -12.74 8.10
N GLY A 280 2.45 -13.94 7.94
CA GLY A 280 1.50 -14.26 6.87
C GLY A 280 0.05 -13.93 7.24
N GLY A 281 -0.89 -14.11 6.31
CA GLY A 281 -2.34 -14.02 6.60
C GLY A 281 -2.88 -12.60 6.84
N VAL A 282 -2.06 -11.56 6.75
CA VAL A 282 -2.45 -10.16 6.99
C VAL A 282 -2.75 -9.36 5.71
N ALA A 283 -2.46 -9.93 4.54
CA ALA A 283 -2.73 -9.32 3.25
C ALA A 283 -4.24 -9.07 3.06
N GLY A 284 -4.62 -7.80 2.84
CA GLY A 284 -6.02 -7.40 2.68
C GLY A 284 -6.83 -7.29 3.98
N SER A 285 -6.28 -7.67 5.13
CA SER A 285 -6.91 -7.45 6.44
C SER A 285 -7.08 -5.95 6.71
N PRO A 286 -8.03 -5.51 7.56
CA PRO A 286 -8.12 -4.11 8.01
C PRO A 286 -6.84 -3.57 8.65
N VAL A 287 -6.59 -2.25 8.56
CA VAL A 287 -5.35 -1.61 9.09
C VAL A 287 -5.19 -1.87 10.59
N HIS A 288 -6.28 -1.82 11.36
CA HIS A 288 -6.26 -2.02 12.81
C HIS A 288 -5.87 -3.44 13.21
N ASP A 289 -6.33 -4.46 12.49
CA ASP A 289 -5.94 -5.85 12.75
C ASP A 289 -4.44 -6.03 12.52
N VAL A 290 -3.91 -5.45 11.44
CA VAL A 290 -2.47 -5.48 11.16
C VAL A 290 -1.70 -4.82 12.30
N ARG A 291 -2.10 -3.61 12.74
CA ARG A 291 -1.47 -2.90 13.86
C ARG A 291 -1.42 -3.76 15.14
N GLY A 292 -2.54 -4.39 15.51
CA GLY A 292 -2.60 -5.26 16.69
C GLY A 292 -1.67 -6.48 16.58
N ILE A 293 -1.62 -7.12 15.41
CA ILE A 293 -0.77 -8.29 15.16
C ILE A 293 0.71 -7.90 15.21
N VAL A 294 1.15 -6.89 14.44
CA VAL A 294 2.57 -6.51 14.38
C VAL A 294 3.07 -6.01 15.73
N LYS A 295 2.22 -5.33 16.51
CA LYS A 295 2.54 -4.89 17.87
C LYS A 295 2.79 -6.08 18.80
N SER A 296 1.91 -7.08 18.76
CA SER A 296 2.01 -8.27 19.62
C SER A 296 3.24 -9.11 19.27
N VAL A 297 3.49 -9.32 17.97
CA VAL A 297 4.67 -10.03 17.47
C VAL A 297 5.96 -9.25 17.80
N GLY A 298 5.98 -7.95 17.52
CA GLY A 298 7.12 -7.07 17.83
C GLY A 298 7.50 -7.08 19.30
N LYS A 299 6.52 -7.01 20.20
CA LYS A 299 6.76 -7.11 21.65
C LYS A 299 7.40 -8.45 22.03
N THR A 300 6.87 -9.56 21.50
CA THR A 300 7.43 -10.89 21.73
C THR A 300 8.87 -10.99 21.23
N ILE A 301 9.15 -10.47 20.03
CA ILE A 301 10.50 -10.41 19.45
C ILE A 301 11.46 -9.60 20.34
N LYS A 302 11.10 -8.35 20.67
CA LYS A 302 11.98 -7.45 21.43
C LYS A 302 12.28 -8.00 22.83
N GLN A 303 11.32 -8.66 23.45
CA GLN A 303 11.55 -9.37 24.70
C GLN A 303 12.57 -10.51 24.51
N PHE A 304 12.40 -11.34 23.48
CA PHE A 304 13.30 -12.44 23.18
C PHE A 304 14.73 -11.96 22.89
N GLU A 305 14.88 -10.94 22.04
CA GLU A 305 16.17 -10.31 21.69
C GLU A 305 16.94 -9.87 22.94
N ARG A 306 16.27 -9.22 23.90
CA ARG A 306 16.90 -8.75 25.16
C ARG A 306 17.24 -9.88 26.11
N GLU A 307 16.39 -10.89 26.19
CA GLU A 307 16.64 -12.06 27.05
C GLU A 307 17.81 -12.90 26.54
N HIS A 308 18.01 -12.97 25.22
CA HIS A 308 19.01 -13.81 24.58
C HIS A 308 20.22 -13.02 24.05
N ASN A 309 20.20 -11.69 24.10
CA ASN A 309 21.22 -10.79 23.56
C ASN A 309 21.54 -11.12 22.09
N THR A 310 20.48 -11.21 21.30
CA THR A 310 20.48 -11.56 19.87
C THR A 310 19.56 -10.59 19.11
N ARG A 311 19.53 -10.70 17.78
CA ARG A 311 18.64 -9.94 16.91
C ARG A 311 17.74 -10.90 16.12
N ILE A 312 16.51 -10.46 15.85
CA ILE A 312 15.55 -11.19 15.04
C ILE A 312 15.04 -10.27 13.94
N ASP A 313 15.18 -10.70 12.69
CA ASP A 313 14.56 -9.98 11.57
C ASP A 313 13.13 -10.46 11.36
N SER A 314 12.31 -9.57 10.82
CA SER A 314 10.88 -9.83 10.60
C SER A 314 10.35 -9.22 9.31
N HIS A 315 9.43 -9.94 8.66
CA HIS A 315 8.81 -9.54 7.40
C HIS A 315 7.29 -9.51 7.52
N VAL A 316 6.62 -8.51 6.92
CA VAL A 316 5.15 -8.44 6.86
C VAL A 316 4.68 -8.69 5.44
N PHE A 317 4.00 -9.82 5.21
CA PHE A 317 3.60 -10.22 3.86
C PHE A 317 2.39 -9.42 3.34
N GLY A 318 2.48 -8.90 2.11
CA GLY A 318 1.39 -8.25 1.40
C GLY A 318 0.86 -6.97 2.05
N PHE A 319 1.76 -6.15 2.62
CA PHE A 319 1.46 -4.92 3.33
C PHE A 319 1.66 -3.67 2.46
N ALA A 320 0.78 -2.67 2.55
CA ALA A 320 0.78 -1.52 1.63
C ALA A 320 0.27 -0.19 2.23
N LYS A 321 0.13 -0.11 3.54
CA LYS A 321 -0.68 0.93 4.21
C LYS A 321 0.23 1.96 4.86
N THR A 322 0.42 3.09 4.20
CA THR A 322 1.24 4.20 4.69
C THR A 322 0.84 4.63 6.10
N GLU A 323 -0.47 4.70 6.38
CA GLU A 323 -1.04 5.01 7.71
C GLU A 323 -0.51 4.11 8.86
N ALA A 324 0.03 2.92 8.58
CA ALA A 324 0.55 2.01 9.60
C ALA A 324 2.09 1.92 9.64
N PHE A 325 2.81 2.74 8.88
CA PHE A 325 4.26 2.78 8.87
C PHE A 325 4.84 3.05 10.26
N GLU A 326 4.33 4.05 10.98
CA GLU A 326 4.82 4.35 12.33
C GLU A 326 4.67 3.13 13.26
N THR A 327 3.50 2.49 13.27
CA THR A 327 3.25 1.32 14.13
C THR A 327 4.17 0.14 13.78
N ILE A 328 4.39 -0.12 12.48
CA ILE A 328 5.25 -1.20 12.00
C ILE A 328 6.71 -0.93 12.33
N GLY A 329 7.20 0.28 12.09
CA GLY A 329 8.56 0.67 12.42
C GLY A 329 8.83 0.56 13.93
N ARG A 330 7.91 1.08 14.76
CA ARG A 330 7.98 0.99 16.23
C ARG A 330 7.88 -0.42 16.77
N SER A 331 7.19 -1.30 16.07
CA SER A 331 7.13 -2.72 16.40
C SER A 331 8.41 -3.47 16.03
N GLY A 332 9.38 -2.80 15.42
CA GLY A 332 10.67 -3.38 15.04
C GLY A 332 10.61 -4.25 13.79
N MET A 333 9.59 -4.08 12.95
CA MET A 333 9.50 -4.84 11.70
C MET A 333 10.62 -4.42 10.75
N THR A 334 11.31 -5.39 10.17
CA THR A 334 12.53 -5.13 9.37
C THR A 334 12.25 -4.98 7.88
N SER A 335 11.20 -5.65 7.38
CA SER A 335 10.84 -5.60 5.97
C SER A 335 9.36 -5.88 5.71
N PHE A 336 8.89 -5.54 4.51
CA PHE A 336 7.54 -5.86 4.02
C PHE A 336 7.54 -5.94 2.50
N ASP A 337 6.52 -6.60 1.92
CA ASP A 337 6.31 -6.61 0.47
C ASP A 337 4.96 -6.02 0.04
N SER A 338 4.90 -5.47 -1.17
CA SER A 338 3.64 -5.02 -1.77
C SER A 338 3.62 -4.99 -3.29
N ALA A 339 2.58 -5.57 -3.88
CA ALA A 339 2.23 -5.38 -5.29
C ALA A 339 1.16 -4.27 -5.51
N SER A 340 0.74 -3.57 -4.45
CA SER A 340 -0.46 -2.72 -4.51
C SER A 340 -0.34 -1.54 -5.48
N MET A 341 0.87 -1.02 -5.67
CA MET A 341 1.18 0.17 -6.47
C MET A 341 1.16 -0.16 -7.96
N LEU A 342 1.64 -1.37 -8.30
CA LEU A 342 1.52 -1.94 -9.63
C LEU A 342 0.05 -2.23 -9.95
N ARG A 343 -0.66 -2.94 -9.06
CA ARG A 343 -2.08 -3.29 -9.29
C ARG A 343 -3.01 -2.09 -9.37
N SER A 344 -2.80 -1.05 -8.56
CA SER A 344 -3.63 0.16 -8.58
C SER A 344 -3.50 0.90 -9.91
N ALA A 345 -2.31 0.88 -10.53
CA ALA A 345 -2.11 1.46 -11.85
C ALA A 345 -2.91 0.73 -12.94
N TRP A 346 -3.27 -0.53 -12.75
CA TRP A 346 -3.89 -1.39 -13.77
C TRP A 346 -5.40 -1.57 -13.62
N THR A 347 -5.94 -1.50 -12.40
CA THR A 347 -7.29 -2.01 -12.10
C THR A 347 -8.30 -0.97 -11.63
N GLY A 348 -7.91 0.28 -11.39
CA GLY A 348 -8.77 1.26 -10.70
C GLY A 348 -8.88 2.66 -11.33
N GLY A 349 -9.69 3.49 -10.68
CA GLY A 349 -9.60 4.96 -10.78
C GLY A 349 -8.60 5.51 -9.76
N GLN A 350 -8.27 6.80 -9.85
CA GLN A 350 -7.16 7.43 -9.10
C GLN A 350 -5.84 6.64 -9.21
N ASN A 351 -5.57 6.14 -10.43
CA ASN A 351 -4.52 5.16 -10.71
C ASN A 351 -3.14 5.79 -11.01
N TYR A 352 -3.03 7.12 -10.92
CA TYR A 352 -1.78 7.88 -10.90
C TYR A 352 -1.60 8.54 -9.52
N ARG A 353 -0.50 8.23 -8.83
CA ARG A 353 -0.19 8.72 -7.48
C ARG A 353 0.87 9.82 -7.54
N LEU A 354 0.66 10.96 -6.89
CA LEU A 354 1.76 11.88 -6.56
C LEU A 354 2.25 11.68 -5.14
N ASP A 355 1.31 11.60 -4.21
CA ASP A 355 1.49 11.29 -2.81
C ASP A 355 0.22 10.59 -2.26
N ASN A 356 0.06 10.48 -0.95
CA ASN A 356 -1.10 9.83 -0.36
C ASN A 356 -2.43 10.55 -0.68
N ASP A 357 -2.42 11.89 -0.71
CA ASP A 357 -3.58 12.77 -0.82
C ASP A 357 -3.87 13.21 -2.26
N GLU A 358 -2.81 13.41 -3.06
CA GLU A 358 -2.89 13.80 -4.46
C GLU A 358 -2.85 12.57 -5.39
N ARG A 359 -4.04 12.12 -5.81
CA ARG A 359 -4.21 11.05 -6.79
C ARG A 359 -5.12 11.46 -7.95
N TYR A 360 -4.82 10.94 -9.12
CA TYR A 360 -5.44 11.34 -10.39
C TYR A 360 -5.85 10.12 -11.23
N ASP A 361 -6.89 10.27 -12.04
CA ASP A 361 -7.31 9.26 -13.00
C ASP A 361 -6.57 9.42 -14.33
N ALA A 362 -5.88 8.36 -14.75
CA ALA A 362 -5.36 8.28 -16.10
C ALA A 362 -6.51 8.32 -17.12
N ILE A 363 -6.30 9.09 -18.19
CA ILE A 363 -7.27 9.31 -19.26
C ILE A 363 -7.40 8.03 -20.09
N ARG A 364 -8.60 7.44 -20.12
CA ARG A 364 -8.83 6.18 -20.84
C ARG A 364 -8.91 6.41 -22.33
N VAL A 365 -8.10 5.68 -23.08
CA VAL A 365 -8.15 5.65 -24.55
C VAL A 365 -8.24 4.20 -25.00
N ARG A 366 -9.43 3.76 -25.40
CA ARG A 366 -9.78 2.33 -25.56
C ARG A 366 -9.30 1.75 -26.88
N TYR A 367 -8.82 0.51 -26.86
CA TYR A 367 -8.67 -0.29 -28.07
C TYR A 367 -10.04 -0.77 -28.55
N PRO A 368 -10.22 -0.98 -29.86
CA PRO A 368 -11.37 -1.72 -30.34
C PRO A 368 -11.40 -3.13 -29.72
N SER A 369 -12.59 -3.62 -29.43
CA SER A 369 -12.80 -4.97 -28.94
C SER A 369 -12.72 -5.97 -30.11
N SER A 370 -12.29 -7.20 -29.82
CA SER A 370 -12.23 -8.27 -30.82
C SER A 370 -13.62 -8.72 -31.32
N ARG A 371 -14.69 -8.29 -30.65
CA ARG A 371 -16.09 -8.56 -31.02
C ARG A 371 -16.71 -7.44 -31.84
N ASP A 372 -16.05 -6.31 -31.98
CA ASP A 372 -16.60 -5.14 -32.66
C ASP A 372 -16.64 -5.41 -34.16
N ASP A 373 -17.67 -4.87 -34.82
CA ASP A 373 -17.71 -4.86 -36.26
C ASP A 373 -16.57 -3.98 -36.81
N LEU A 374 -16.15 -4.22 -38.06
CA LEU A 374 -14.94 -3.58 -38.59
C LEU A 374 -15.04 -2.05 -38.64
N ASP A 375 -16.22 -1.53 -38.99
CA ASP A 375 -16.50 -0.09 -39.02
C ASP A 375 -16.41 0.53 -37.61
N GLU A 376 -16.99 -0.12 -36.61
CA GLU A 376 -16.87 0.29 -35.20
C GLU A 376 -15.41 0.24 -34.71
N ALA A 377 -14.66 -0.80 -35.08
CA ALA A 377 -13.26 -0.94 -34.70
C ALA A 377 -12.37 0.16 -35.32
N VAL A 378 -12.62 0.50 -36.59
CA VAL A 378 -11.95 1.60 -37.30
C VAL A 378 -12.31 2.95 -36.67
N GLU A 379 -13.59 3.22 -36.40
CA GLU A 379 -14.02 4.48 -35.76
C GLU A 379 -13.38 4.64 -34.38
N THR A 380 -13.38 3.57 -33.57
CA THR A 380 -12.74 3.54 -32.25
C THR A 380 -11.26 3.90 -32.34
N SER A 381 -10.56 3.35 -33.31
CA SER A 381 -9.12 3.58 -33.50
C SER A 381 -8.83 5.02 -33.94
N LEU A 382 -9.58 5.54 -34.92
CA LEU A 382 -9.43 6.93 -35.39
C LEU A 382 -9.72 7.95 -34.28
N ARG A 383 -10.81 7.77 -33.52
CA ARG A 383 -11.14 8.63 -32.37
C ARG A 383 -10.09 8.55 -31.26
N GLY A 384 -9.60 7.34 -30.96
CA GLY A 384 -8.51 7.14 -30.02
C GLY A 384 -7.24 7.87 -30.47
N ARG A 385 -6.91 7.78 -31.76
CA ARG A 385 -5.74 8.43 -32.35
C ARG A 385 -5.81 9.96 -32.29
N GLU A 386 -6.95 10.56 -32.63
CA GLU A 386 -7.17 12.01 -32.45
C GLU A 386 -6.93 12.45 -31.00
N THR A 387 -7.42 11.66 -30.04
CA THR A 387 -7.26 11.93 -28.61
C THR A 387 -5.79 11.86 -28.19
N LEU A 388 -5.06 10.82 -28.61
CA LEU A 388 -3.62 10.67 -28.33
C LEU A 388 -2.80 11.81 -28.93
N VAL A 389 -3.03 12.16 -30.19
CA VAL A 389 -2.35 13.27 -30.87
C VAL A 389 -2.59 14.60 -30.13
N ALA A 390 -3.83 14.83 -29.69
CA ALA A 390 -4.17 16.03 -28.92
C ALA A 390 -3.48 16.06 -27.54
N LEU A 391 -3.45 14.93 -26.83
CA LEU A 391 -2.79 14.81 -25.53
C LEU A 391 -1.28 15.05 -25.64
N ARG A 392 -0.62 14.47 -26.64
CA ARG A 392 0.83 14.67 -26.91
C ARG A 392 1.18 16.11 -27.26
N ALA A 393 0.36 16.75 -28.11
CA ALA A 393 0.54 18.16 -28.43
C ALA A 393 0.31 19.05 -27.21
N TYR A 394 -0.67 18.71 -26.36
CA TYR A 394 -0.91 19.42 -25.11
C TYR A 394 0.26 19.28 -24.12
N ASP A 395 0.86 18.09 -24.03
CA ASP A 395 2.02 17.82 -23.19
C ASP A 395 3.22 18.70 -23.59
N THR A 396 3.60 18.62 -24.87
CA THR A 396 4.76 19.33 -25.43
C THR A 396 4.56 20.84 -25.61
N GLY A 397 3.32 21.33 -25.47
CA GLY A 397 2.96 22.73 -25.75
C GLY A 397 2.88 23.07 -27.23
N ASP A 398 2.81 22.05 -28.09
CA ASP A 398 2.63 22.20 -29.54
C ASP A 398 1.20 22.56 -29.90
N SER A 399 1.02 23.09 -31.12
CA SER A 399 -0.32 23.42 -31.61
C SER A 399 -1.12 22.15 -31.91
N ILE A 400 -2.10 21.84 -31.05
CA ILE A 400 -3.05 20.71 -31.20
C ILE A 400 -3.67 20.70 -32.59
N ARG A 401 -4.03 21.86 -33.15
CA ARG A 401 -4.59 21.96 -34.50
C ARG A 401 -3.62 21.48 -35.56
N ASN A 402 -2.37 21.95 -35.52
CA ASN A 402 -1.36 21.57 -36.51
C ASN A 402 -1.00 20.09 -36.36
N ALA A 403 -0.94 19.56 -35.14
CA ALA A 403 -0.67 18.14 -34.87
C ALA A 403 -1.76 17.26 -35.48
N LEU A 404 -3.04 17.58 -35.26
CA LEU A 404 -4.17 16.87 -35.85
C LEU A 404 -4.20 16.98 -37.38
N GLU A 405 -3.92 18.16 -37.95
CA GLU A 405 -3.83 18.35 -39.40
C GLU A 405 -2.71 17.49 -40.00
N SER A 406 -1.52 17.49 -39.37
CA SER A 406 -0.37 16.68 -39.79
C SER A 406 -0.68 15.19 -39.74
N TRP A 407 -1.28 14.70 -38.65
CA TRP A 407 -1.69 13.30 -38.54
C TRP A 407 -2.72 12.93 -39.62
N TYR A 408 -3.75 13.76 -39.82
CA TYR A 408 -4.78 13.49 -40.82
C TYR A 408 -4.22 13.40 -42.24
N GLU A 409 -3.29 14.30 -42.61
CA GLU A 409 -2.59 14.25 -43.91
C GLU A 409 -1.72 13.00 -44.11
N GLN A 410 -1.27 12.38 -43.01
CA GLN A 410 -0.56 11.09 -43.06
C GLN A 410 -1.57 9.94 -43.19
N ALA A 411 -2.61 9.90 -42.35
CA ALA A 411 -3.64 8.87 -42.37
C ALA A 411 -4.38 8.77 -43.72
N GLU A 412 -4.64 9.91 -44.39
CA GLU A 412 -5.28 9.95 -45.72
C GLU A 412 -4.52 9.14 -46.80
N LYS A 413 -3.20 8.98 -46.64
CA LYS A 413 -2.34 8.25 -47.60
C LYS A 413 -2.35 6.74 -47.36
N VAL A 414 -2.67 6.30 -46.15
CA VAL A 414 -2.49 4.92 -45.70
C VAL A 414 -3.39 3.97 -46.49
N LEU A 415 -4.71 4.14 -46.49
CA LEU A 415 -5.63 3.21 -47.15
C LEU A 415 -5.41 3.08 -48.67
N PRO A 416 -5.18 4.18 -49.44
CA PRO A 416 -4.78 4.08 -50.84
C PRO A 416 -3.45 3.34 -51.05
N ALA A 417 -2.44 3.61 -50.22
CA ALA A 417 -1.14 2.94 -50.30
C ALA A 417 -1.26 1.45 -49.95
N THR A 418 -2.06 1.08 -48.94
CA THR A 418 -2.33 -0.32 -48.56
C THR A 418 -2.95 -1.08 -49.71
N ARG A 419 -3.91 -0.45 -50.41
CA ARG A 419 -4.55 -1.04 -51.59
C ARG A 419 -3.56 -1.30 -52.73
N GLU A 420 -2.72 -0.32 -53.04
CA GLU A 420 -1.69 -0.45 -54.09
C GLU A 420 -0.66 -1.52 -53.71
N TYR A 421 -0.21 -1.51 -52.46
CA TYR A 421 0.73 -2.48 -51.93
C TYR A 421 0.20 -3.92 -52.03
N LEU A 422 -1.03 -4.18 -51.58
CA LEU A 422 -1.66 -5.50 -51.66
C LEU A 422 -1.91 -5.96 -53.11
N LEU A 423 -2.18 -5.03 -54.04
CA LEU A 423 -2.32 -5.38 -55.46
C LEU A 423 -1.02 -5.95 -56.04
N GLU A 424 0.10 -5.39 -55.60
CA GLU A 424 1.44 -5.71 -56.10
C GLU A 424 2.10 -6.89 -55.38
N HIS A 425 1.92 -7.01 -54.05
CA HIS A 425 2.77 -7.84 -53.19
C HIS A 425 2.06 -9.05 -52.54
N ARG A 426 0.72 -9.20 -52.66
CA ARG A 426 -0.03 -10.26 -51.95
C ARG A 426 0.34 -11.70 -52.29
N HIS A 427 1.16 -11.92 -53.33
CA HIS A 427 1.67 -13.23 -53.75
C HIS A 427 3.19 -13.35 -53.63
N ASP A 428 3.83 -12.42 -52.92
CA ASP A 428 5.27 -12.47 -52.65
C ASP A 428 5.61 -13.57 -51.64
N ASP A 429 6.82 -14.12 -51.77
CA ASP A 429 7.28 -15.28 -50.98
C ASP A 429 7.17 -15.06 -49.46
N GLN A 430 7.28 -13.81 -48.98
CA GLN A 430 7.17 -13.45 -47.56
C GLN A 430 5.77 -13.65 -46.96
N TYR A 431 4.74 -13.82 -47.80
CA TYR A 431 3.37 -14.10 -47.36
C TYR A 431 2.99 -15.58 -47.56
N ASP A 432 3.87 -16.41 -48.11
CA ASP A 432 3.72 -17.87 -48.21
C ASP A 432 4.24 -18.57 -46.94
N GLU A 433 3.85 -18.05 -45.79
CA GLU A 433 4.25 -18.57 -44.48
C GLU A 433 3.09 -19.28 -43.76
N SER A 434 3.43 -20.30 -42.97
CA SER A 434 2.42 -21.11 -42.30
C SER A 434 1.84 -20.44 -41.05
N LEU A 435 2.60 -19.57 -40.40
CA LEU A 435 2.24 -18.89 -39.15
C LEU A 435 1.74 -17.47 -39.45
N LEU A 436 0.59 -17.10 -38.86
CA LEU A 436 0.03 -15.74 -38.99
C LEU A 436 0.99 -14.66 -38.49
N GLN A 437 1.75 -14.95 -37.43
CA GLN A 437 2.71 -14.01 -36.84
C GLN A 437 3.84 -13.64 -37.82
N ASP A 438 4.27 -14.57 -38.68
CA ASP A 438 5.34 -14.31 -39.65
C ASP A 438 4.83 -13.42 -40.78
N ILE A 439 3.61 -13.67 -41.26
CA ILE A 439 2.92 -12.84 -42.27
C ILE A 439 2.64 -11.45 -41.70
N GLU A 440 2.20 -11.36 -40.45
CA GLU A 440 1.97 -10.09 -39.75
C GLU A 440 3.28 -9.30 -39.62
N ARG A 441 4.38 -9.95 -39.22
CA ARG A 441 5.70 -9.33 -39.16
C ARG A 441 6.13 -8.80 -40.53
N ALA A 442 6.03 -9.62 -41.58
CA ALA A 442 6.37 -9.20 -42.94
C ALA A 442 5.52 -8.01 -43.40
N PHE A 443 4.20 -8.05 -43.14
CA PHE A 443 3.30 -6.96 -43.51
C PHE A 443 3.57 -5.68 -42.71
N ARG A 444 3.93 -5.82 -41.43
CA ARG A 444 4.31 -4.70 -40.56
C ARG A 444 5.62 -4.03 -41.00
N GLU A 445 6.61 -4.82 -41.42
CA GLU A 445 7.98 -4.35 -41.66
C GLU A 445 8.25 -3.94 -43.11
N ASP A 446 7.68 -4.65 -44.10
CA ASP A 446 7.94 -4.39 -45.52
C ASP A 446 7.06 -3.27 -46.08
N PHE A 447 5.85 -3.10 -45.53
CA PHE A 447 4.96 -2.02 -45.93
C PHE A 447 5.23 -0.74 -45.11
N GLU A 448 5.58 0.36 -45.80
CA GLU A 448 5.87 1.67 -45.20
C GLU A 448 4.79 2.16 -44.22
N TYR A 449 3.51 1.90 -44.50
CA TYR A 449 2.39 2.30 -43.64
C TYR A 449 1.83 1.14 -42.78
N GLY A 450 2.55 0.02 -42.62
CA GLY A 450 2.07 -1.16 -41.89
C GLY A 450 1.72 -0.88 -40.43
N ARG A 451 2.55 -0.08 -39.75
CA ARG A 451 2.29 0.37 -38.37
C ARG A 451 1.17 1.41 -38.28
N GLU A 452 1.20 2.42 -39.15
CA GLU A 452 0.17 3.47 -39.16
C GLU A 452 -1.21 2.93 -39.54
N LEU A 453 -1.28 1.87 -40.36
CA LEU A 453 -2.53 1.16 -40.64
C LEU A 453 -3.17 0.59 -39.37
N GLN A 454 -2.38 0.00 -38.47
CA GLN A 454 -2.90 -0.44 -37.17
C GLN A 454 -3.28 0.76 -36.31
N ALA A 455 -2.35 1.71 -36.15
CA ALA A 455 -2.50 2.83 -35.22
C ALA A 455 -3.71 3.72 -35.54
N SER A 456 -3.95 4.00 -36.83
CA SER A 456 -5.06 4.83 -37.28
C SER A 456 -6.32 4.05 -37.64
N PHE A 457 -6.21 2.86 -38.26
CA PHE A 457 -7.35 2.14 -38.85
C PHE A 457 -7.66 0.78 -38.19
N SER A 458 -7.14 0.53 -36.99
CA SER A 458 -7.36 -0.65 -36.15
C SER A 458 -6.49 -1.87 -36.47
N ASP A 459 -6.10 -2.58 -35.41
CA ASP A 459 -5.56 -3.93 -35.51
C ASP A 459 -6.57 -4.91 -36.13
N ASN A 460 -7.87 -4.75 -35.86
CA ASN A 460 -8.91 -5.59 -36.45
C ASN A 460 -8.87 -5.58 -37.99
N LEU A 461 -8.65 -4.40 -38.60
CA LEU A 461 -8.47 -4.28 -40.05
C LEU A 461 -7.21 -5.02 -40.50
N ARG A 462 -6.06 -4.71 -39.89
CA ARG A 462 -4.78 -5.32 -40.27
C ARG A 462 -4.80 -6.84 -40.12
N SER A 463 -5.29 -7.34 -38.99
CA SER A 463 -5.47 -8.76 -38.71
C SER A 463 -6.37 -9.46 -39.74
N LYS A 464 -7.44 -8.82 -40.21
CA LYS A 464 -8.28 -9.38 -41.29
C LYS A 464 -7.53 -9.42 -42.62
N LEU A 465 -6.77 -8.39 -42.96
CA LEU A 465 -5.93 -8.37 -44.17
C LEU A 465 -4.84 -9.44 -44.12
N VAL A 466 -4.16 -9.61 -42.99
CA VAL A 466 -3.15 -10.66 -42.76
C VAL A 466 -3.75 -12.07 -42.88
N LYS A 467 -4.98 -12.28 -42.39
CA LYS A 467 -5.69 -13.56 -42.56
C LYS A 467 -6.01 -13.85 -44.03
N LEU A 468 -6.44 -12.85 -44.79
CA LEU A 468 -6.64 -13.00 -46.23
C LEU A 468 -5.31 -13.29 -46.95
N LEU A 469 -4.22 -12.60 -46.60
CA LEU A 469 -2.88 -12.84 -47.17
C LEU A 469 -2.44 -14.30 -46.96
N ARG A 470 -2.70 -14.86 -45.78
CA ARG A 470 -2.40 -16.27 -45.48
C ARG A 470 -3.19 -17.26 -46.34
N GLU A 471 -4.43 -16.91 -46.69
CA GLU A 471 -5.31 -17.75 -47.51
C GLU A 471 -5.04 -17.59 -49.02
N ASP A 472 -4.50 -16.44 -49.43
CA ASP A 472 -4.28 -16.04 -50.82
C ASP A 472 -2.97 -16.58 -51.40
N THR A 473 -2.97 -17.87 -51.76
CA THR A 473 -1.79 -18.50 -52.37
C THR A 473 -1.77 -18.35 -53.90
N PRO A 474 -0.59 -18.35 -54.56
CA PRO A 474 -0.50 -18.33 -56.02
C PRO A 474 -1.24 -19.50 -56.71
N THR A 475 -1.42 -20.62 -56.00
CA THR A 475 -2.13 -21.81 -56.49
C THR A 475 -3.63 -21.81 -56.21
N ALA A 476 -4.09 -20.99 -55.26
CA ALA A 476 -5.49 -20.82 -54.88
C ALA A 476 -5.75 -19.37 -54.46
N PRO A 477 -5.76 -18.43 -55.43
CA PRO A 477 -5.80 -17.00 -55.11
C PRO A 477 -7.19 -16.57 -54.63
N VAL A 478 -7.21 -15.66 -53.66
CA VAL A 478 -8.40 -14.97 -53.16
C VAL A 478 -8.76 -13.81 -54.11
N PRO A 479 -10.04 -13.61 -54.45
CA PRO A 479 -10.47 -12.44 -55.22
C PRO A 479 -10.09 -11.13 -54.53
N PHE A 480 -9.53 -10.17 -55.26
CA PHE A 480 -9.09 -8.90 -54.67
C PHE A 480 -10.27 -8.09 -54.10
N GLU A 481 -11.48 -8.34 -54.59
CA GLU A 481 -12.72 -7.77 -54.06
C GLU A 481 -12.87 -8.01 -52.54
N GLU A 482 -12.38 -9.13 -51.99
CA GLU A 482 -12.45 -9.41 -50.54
C GLU A 482 -11.56 -8.46 -49.73
N TYR A 483 -10.38 -8.11 -50.23
CA TYR A 483 -9.53 -7.09 -49.62
C TYR A 483 -10.13 -5.68 -49.78
N ASP A 484 -10.69 -5.41 -50.96
CA ASP A 484 -11.31 -4.13 -51.30
C ASP A 484 -12.50 -3.81 -50.38
N GLU A 485 -13.33 -4.81 -50.05
CA GLU A 485 -14.46 -4.63 -49.13
C GLU A 485 -14.00 -4.18 -47.73
N LEU A 486 -12.91 -4.76 -47.21
CA LEU A 486 -12.33 -4.35 -45.92
C LEU A 486 -11.79 -2.91 -45.97
N LEU A 487 -11.03 -2.59 -47.01
CA LEU A 487 -10.43 -1.26 -47.16
C LEU A 487 -11.49 -0.18 -47.43
N SER A 488 -12.52 -0.49 -48.21
CA SER A 488 -13.62 0.44 -48.50
C SER A 488 -14.43 0.75 -47.24
N THR A 489 -14.66 -0.24 -46.38
CA THR A 489 -15.28 -0.03 -45.06
C THR A 489 -14.49 0.99 -44.24
N ALA A 490 -13.15 0.87 -44.21
CA ALA A 490 -12.30 1.82 -43.49
C ALA A 490 -12.29 3.22 -44.14
N VAL A 491 -12.34 3.31 -45.47
CA VAL A 491 -12.46 4.60 -46.19
C VAL A 491 -13.76 5.30 -45.82
N ASP A 492 -14.89 4.59 -45.86
CA ASP A 492 -16.21 5.14 -45.57
C ASP A 492 -16.28 5.74 -44.15
N VAL A 493 -15.65 5.08 -43.16
CA VAL A 493 -15.54 5.62 -41.80
C VAL A 493 -14.63 6.86 -41.76
N PHE A 494 -13.47 6.81 -42.44
CA PHE A 494 -12.49 7.90 -42.44
C PHE A 494 -13.01 9.20 -43.10
N GLU A 495 -13.96 9.12 -44.03
CA GLU A 495 -14.61 10.31 -44.62
C GLU A 495 -15.29 11.21 -43.57
N GLY A 496 -15.64 10.65 -42.39
CA GLY A 496 -16.18 11.38 -41.25
C GLY A 496 -15.16 12.21 -40.45
N PHE A 497 -13.86 12.08 -40.74
CA PHE A 497 -12.76 12.64 -39.94
C PHE A 497 -12.06 13.84 -40.62
N PRO A 498 -11.33 14.68 -39.85
CA PRO A 498 -11.15 14.62 -38.40
C PRO A 498 -12.38 15.15 -37.64
N HIS A 499 -12.82 14.39 -36.65
CA HIS A 499 -13.98 14.73 -35.83
C HIS A 499 -13.72 16.00 -35.03
N ALA A 500 -12.49 16.18 -34.56
CA ALA A 500 -12.07 17.34 -33.77
C ALA A 500 -12.30 18.70 -34.47
N LYS A 501 -12.44 18.76 -35.81
CA LYS A 501 -12.67 20.02 -36.54
C LYS A 501 -13.93 20.76 -36.09
N THR A 502 -15.00 20.05 -35.75
CA THR A 502 -16.26 20.69 -35.31
C THR A 502 -16.09 21.28 -33.91
N VAL A 503 -15.50 20.51 -33.01
CA VAL A 503 -15.28 20.83 -31.60
C VAL A 503 -14.28 22.00 -31.43
N LEU A 504 -13.21 22.02 -32.21
CA LEU A 504 -12.16 23.05 -32.13
C LEU A 504 -12.54 24.41 -32.75
N ASN A 505 -13.70 24.52 -33.40
CA ASN A 505 -14.19 25.76 -34.00
C ASN A 505 -15.24 26.47 -33.14
N GLU A 506 -15.50 25.99 -31.92
CA GLU A 506 -16.44 26.63 -31.00
C GLU A 506 -15.89 27.96 -30.42
N PRO A 507 -16.75 28.98 -30.21
CA PRO A 507 -16.30 30.33 -29.82
C PRO A 507 -15.56 30.42 -28.47
N TYR A 508 -15.75 29.42 -27.59
CA TYR A 508 -15.21 29.40 -26.24
C TYR A 508 -13.89 28.62 -26.11
N VAL A 509 -13.41 27.99 -27.19
CA VAL A 509 -12.17 27.21 -27.22
C VAL A 509 -11.00 28.13 -27.56
N VAL A 510 -10.40 28.74 -26.55
CA VAL A 510 -9.40 29.81 -26.72
C VAL A 510 -7.99 29.41 -26.28
N SER A 511 -7.86 28.62 -25.21
CA SER A 511 -6.59 28.10 -24.72
C SER A 511 -6.30 26.69 -25.23
N ASP A 512 -5.05 26.24 -25.09
CA ASP A 512 -4.68 24.84 -25.43
C ASP A 512 -5.34 23.84 -24.49
N TYR A 513 -5.54 24.22 -23.23
CA TYR A 513 -6.37 23.46 -22.29
C TYR A 513 -7.81 23.30 -22.80
N ASP A 514 -8.46 24.39 -23.24
CA ASP A 514 -9.85 24.29 -23.74
C ASP A 514 -9.94 23.36 -24.96
N ARG A 515 -8.89 23.35 -25.81
CA ARG A 515 -8.81 22.50 -27.00
C ARG A 515 -8.69 21.03 -26.64
N VAL A 516 -7.72 20.66 -25.80
CA VAL A 516 -7.53 19.26 -25.40
C VAL A 516 -8.72 18.77 -24.59
N TRP A 517 -9.27 19.60 -23.69
CA TRP A 517 -10.43 19.24 -22.89
C TRP A 517 -11.66 18.98 -23.77
N ALA A 518 -11.90 19.81 -24.77
CA ALA A 518 -13.06 19.63 -25.65
C ALA A 518 -12.97 18.31 -26.44
N ILE A 519 -11.78 17.90 -26.87
CA ILE A 519 -11.52 16.62 -27.54
C ILE A 519 -11.70 15.44 -26.55
N VAL A 520 -11.04 15.50 -25.40
CA VAL A 520 -11.11 14.43 -24.38
C VAL A 520 -12.53 14.25 -23.87
N ARG A 521 -13.27 15.33 -23.62
CA ARG A 521 -14.68 15.28 -23.21
C ARG A 521 -15.56 14.62 -24.26
N ASP A 522 -15.42 15.02 -25.53
CA ASP A 522 -16.18 14.42 -26.64
C ASP A 522 -15.91 12.91 -26.75
N TYR A 523 -14.63 12.52 -26.70
CA TYR A 523 -14.23 11.13 -26.72
C TYR A 523 -14.75 10.34 -25.52
N ALA A 524 -14.59 10.86 -24.30
CA ALA A 524 -15.03 10.23 -23.06
C ALA A 524 -16.55 9.98 -23.05
N THR A 525 -17.35 10.97 -23.46
CA THR A 525 -18.81 10.80 -23.61
C THR A 525 -19.14 9.76 -24.69
N TRP A 526 -18.38 9.69 -25.78
CA TRP A 526 -18.61 8.71 -26.84
C TRP A 526 -18.34 7.27 -26.37
N ILE A 527 -17.28 7.02 -25.58
CA ILE A 527 -17.00 5.71 -24.99
C ILE A 527 -17.82 5.38 -23.73
N GLY A 528 -18.68 6.31 -23.28
CA GLY A 528 -19.54 6.16 -22.12
C GLY A 528 -18.85 6.30 -20.76
N ASP A 529 -17.74 7.05 -20.70
CA ASP A 529 -17.02 7.40 -19.46
C ASP A 529 -17.46 8.80 -18.94
N ASP A 530 -18.75 9.14 -19.06
CA ASP A 530 -19.31 10.45 -18.62
C ASP A 530 -19.13 10.72 -17.12
N ASP A 531 -19.02 9.65 -16.33
CA ASP A 531 -18.79 9.67 -14.89
C ASP A 531 -17.36 10.02 -14.50
N LEU A 532 -16.40 9.99 -15.44
CA LEU A 532 -14.98 10.32 -15.21
C LEU A 532 -14.58 11.72 -15.72
N LEU A 533 -15.54 12.51 -16.21
CA LEU A 533 -15.26 13.81 -16.82
C LEU A 533 -14.60 14.78 -15.84
N GLN A 534 -14.99 14.77 -14.56
CA GLN A 534 -14.41 15.68 -13.58
C GLN A 534 -12.95 15.30 -13.30
N GLU A 535 -12.68 14.01 -13.16
CA GLU A 535 -11.37 13.44 -12.85
C GLU A 535 -10.39 13.65 -14.02
N TYR A 536 -10.85 13.50 -15.27
CA TYR A 536 -10.05 13.84 -16.46
C TYR A 536 -9.77 15.34 -16.54
N GLN A 537 -10.74 16.16 -16.16
CA GLN A 537 -10.57 17.60 -16.12
C GLN A 537 -9.48 18.00 -15.12
N ASP A 538 -9.50 17.39 -13.93
CA ASP A 538 -8.55 17.65 -12.86
C ASP A 538 -7.15 17.17 -13.23
N THR A 539 -7.02 16.00 -13.86
CA THR A 539 -5.75 15.48 -14.39
C THR A 539 -5.13 16.40 -15.44
N LEU A 540 -5.92 16.87 -16.42
CA LEU A 540 -5.43 17.78 -17.46
C LEU A 540 -5.05 19.16 -16.94
N ARG A 541 -5.76 19.68 -15.93
CA ARG A 541 -5.47 20.99 -15.31
C ARG A 541 -4.23 20.95 -14.44
N SER A 542 -4.12 19.91 -13.62
CA SER A 542 -3.03 19.76 -12.64
C SER A 542 -1.72 19.31 -13.29
N ARG A 543 -1.79 18.63 -14.46
CA ARG A 543 -0.64 18.10 -15.21
C ARG A 543 0.31 17.35 -14.28
N PRO A 544 -0.16 16.30 -13.57
CA PRO A 544 0.59 15.73 -12.46
C PRO A 544 1.91 15.07 -12.90
N TRP A 545 2.02 14.66 -14.17
CA TRP A 545 3.26 14.16 -14.77
C TRP A 545 4.39 15.19 -14.80
N GLU A 546 4.09 16.49 -14.78
CA GLU A 546 5.11 17.55 -14.72
C GLU A 546 5.57 17.86 -13.28
N LYS A 547 4.82 17.40 -12.28
CA LYS A 547 5.16 17.57 -10.87
C LYS A 547 6.10 16.48 -10.35
N CYS A 548 6.34 15.43 -11.13
CA CYS A 548 7.25 14.33 -10.78
C CYS A 548 8.51 14.35 -11.61
N ASN A 549 9.65 14.13 -10.95
CA ASN A 549 10.97 14.11 -11.59
C ASN A 549 11.55 12.69 -11.79
N CYS A 550 10.76 11.63 -11.61
CA CYS A 550 11.24 10.27 -11.84
C CYS A 550 11.57 10.05 -13.33
N PRO A 551 12.44 9.08 -13.67
CA PRO A 551 12.86 8.82 -15.05
C PRO A 551 11.68 8.66 -16.01
N ILE A 552 10.63 7.95 -15.56
CA ILE A 552 9.44 7.66 -16.35
C ILE A 552 8.65 8.93 -16.70
N CYS A 553 8.37 9.80 -15.73
CA CYS A 553 7.65 11.06 -16.00
C CYS A 553 8.48 12.01 -16.85
N ARG A 554 9.79 12.07 -16.61
CA ARG A 554 10.71 12.92 -17.38
C ARG A 554 10.79 12.49 -18.85
N GLU A 555 10.80 11.18 -19.10
CA GLU A 555 10.97 10.63 -20.44
C GLU A 555 9.66 10.57 -21.22
N TYR A 556 8.57 10.13 -20.59
CA TYR A 556 7.33 9.79 -21.28
C TYR A 556 6.18 10.80 -21.06
N GLY A 557 6.32 11.73 -20.12
CA GLY A 557 5.36 12.83 -19.91
C GLY A 557 3.91 12.34 -19.76
N VAL A 558 3.02 12.86 -20.61
CA VAL A 558 1.58 12.54 -20.58
C VAL A 558 1.26 11.05 -20.81
N GLU A 559 2.16 10.29 -21.45
CA GLU A 559 1.94 8.85 -21.71
C GLU A 559 1.71 8.05 -20.42
N VAL A 560 2.32 8.47 -19.31
CA VAL A 560 2.14 7.85 -17.99
C VAL A 560 0.71 8.04 -17.47
N CYS A 561 0.06 9.15 -17.84
CA CYS A 561 -1.31 9.49 -17.48
C CYS A 561 -2.35 9.04 -18.51
N ILE A 562 -1.98 8.20 -19.47
CA ILE A 562 -2.90 7.56 -20.41
C ILE A 562 -3.16 6.11 -19.96
N PHE A 563 -4.43 5.76 -19.82
CA PHE A 563 -4.85 4.38 -19.56
C PHE A 563 -5.10 3.68 -20.91
N ARG A 564 -4.03 3.10 -21.48
CA ARG A 564 -4.05 2.37 -22.76
C ARG A 564 -2.85 1.45 -22.91
N GLY A 565 -3.12 0.14 -22.96
CA GLY A 565 -2.08 -0.87 -23.16
C GLY A 565 -1.26 -1.16 -21.90
N ASN A 566 -0.65 -2.35 -21.86
CA ASN A 566 0.05 -2.82 -20.66
C ASN A 566 1.34 -2.03 -20.38
N ASP A 567 2.08 -1.62 -21.41
CA ASP A 567 3.34 -0.89 -21.26
C ASP A 567 3.21 0.45 -20.54
N ARG A 568 2.19 1.26 -20.88
CA ARG A 568 1.88 2.51 -20.15
C ARG A 568 1.47 2.23 -18.71
N ASN A 569 0.60 1.25 -18.55
CA ASN A 569 0.02 0.91 -17.25
C ASN A 569 1.09 0.37 -16.28
N ARG A 570 2.04 -0.45 -16.76
CA ARG A 570 3.19 -0.95 -15.99
C ARG A 570 4.17 0.15 -15.63
N ARG A 571 4.54 1.03 -16.58
CA ARG A 571 5.36 2.22 -16.31
C ARG A 571 4.73 3.17 -15.29
N ARG A 572 3.40 3.37 -15.34
CA ARG A 572 2.67 4.10 -14.29
C ARG A 572 2.73 3.37 -12.94
N GLY A 573 2.66 2.05 -12.94
CA GLY A 573 2.91 1.22 -11.75
C GLY A 573 4.28 1.51 -11.13
N PHE A 574 5.35 1.49 -11.92
CA PHE A 574 6.71 1.83 -11.45
C PHE A 574 6.83 3.26 -10.92
N HIS A 575 6.17 4.22 -11.58
CA HIS A 575 6.05 5.59 -11.07
C HIS A 575 5.35 5.63 -9.70
N ASN A 576 4.20 4.95 -9.56
CA ASN A 576 3.45 4.88 -8.31
C ASN A 576 4.30 4.22 -7.19
N THR A 577 5.09 3.22 -7.53
CA THR A 577 6.05 2.58 -6.61
C THR A 577 7.12 3.58 -6.16
N ARG A 578 7.68 4.40 -7.06
CA ARG A 578 8.61 5.48 -6.66
C ARG A 578 7.98 6.47 -5.69
N ARG A 579 6.75 6.91 -5.95
CA ARG A 579 6.05 7.85 -5.05
C ARG A 579 5.76 7.27 -3.68
N PHE A 580 5.31 6.02 -3.65
CA PHE A 580 5.15 5.32 -2.37
C PHE A 580 6.48 5.17 -1.62
N TYR A 581 7.56 4.89 -2.34
CA TYR A 581 8.87 4.72 -1.75
C TYR A 581 9.44 6.04 -1.21
N ASP A 582 9.17 7.19 -1.87
CA ASP A 582 9.47 8.53 -1.32
C ASP A 582 8.82 8.71 0.07
N GLU A 583 7.51 8.43 0.18
CA GLU A 583 6.78 8.54 1.45
C GLU A 583 7.30 7.56 2.52
N PHE A 584 7.65 6.34 2.09
CA PHE A 584 8.24 5.34 2.98
C PHE A 584 9.58 5.80 3.57
N GLU A 585 10.45 6.41 2.77
CA GLU A 585 11.73 6.95 3.25
C GLU A 585 11.58 8.21 4.11
N GLU A 586 10.48 8.95 3.96
CA GLU A 586 10.14 10.10 4.81
C GLU A 586 9.63 9.64 6.19
N ASP A 587 8.74 8.64 6.22
CA ASP A 587 8.12 8.15 7.47
C ASP A 587 9.03 7.21 8.26
N LEU A 588 9.87 6.43 7.58
CA LEU A 588 10.73 5.41 8.18
C LEU A 588 12.17 5.56 7.67
N PRO A 589 13.02 6.31 8.40
CA PRO A 589 14.34 6.63 7.90
C PRO A 589 15.21 5.39 7.72
N LYS A 590 16.04 5.41 6.68
CA LYS A 590 16.95 4.30 6.37
C LYS A 590 18.26 4.46 7.10
N ILE A 591 18.47 3.61 8.10
CA ILE A 591 19.58 3.70 9.05
C ILE A 591 20.46 2.46 8.94
N LEU A 592 21.76 2.68 8.73
CA LEU A 592 22.81 1.68 8.83
C LEU A 592 23.66 1.96 10.08
N VAL A 593 23.86 0.96 10.92
CA VAL A 593 24.63 1.05 12.17
C VAL A 593 25.78 0.06 12.11
N ALA A 594 27.01 0.53 12.28
CA ALA A 594 28.18 -0.34 12.22
C ALA A 594 29.18 -0.05 13.33
N THR A 595 29.94 -1.06 13.72
CA THR A 595 31.18 -0.90 14.50
C THR A 595 32.37 -1.26 13.64
N GLN A 596 33.52 -0.63 13.84
CA GLN A 596 34.72 -0.96 13.08
C GLN A 596 35.26 -2.34 13.49
N GLY A 597 35.49 -3.21 12.50
CA GLY A 597 36.11 -4.51 12.71
C GLY A 597 37.58 -4.42 13.14
N ASP A 598 38.14 -5.54 13.58
CA ASP A 598 39.56 -5.69 13.87
C ASP A 598 40.15 -6.96 13.22
N ALA A 599 41.43 -7.22 13.44
CA ALA A 599 42.11 -8.38 12.84
C ALA A 599 41.58 -9.74 13.33
N ALA A 600 40.76 -9.79 14.38
CA ALA A 600 40.14 -11.02 14.86
C ALA A 600 38.82 -11.32 14.14
N TYR A 601 38.27 -10.37 13.37
CA TYR A 601 36.95 -10.46 12.76
C TYR A 601 36.78 -11.70 11.87
N SER A 602 37.73 -12.00 10.97
CA SER A 602 37.72 -13.22 10.12
C SER A 602 37.88 -14.56 10.87
N GLY A 603 37.95 -14.53 12.20
CA GLY A 603 38.18 -15.69 13.05
C GLY A 603 36.90 -16.28 13.66
N TYR A 604 35.74 -15.68 13.41
CA TYR A 604 34.44 -16.09 13.93
C TYR A 604 33.61 -16.74 12.83
N GLU A 605 32.60 -17.49 13.22
CA GLU A 605 31.67 -18.11 12.27
C GLU A 605 30.73 -17.03 11.71
N THR A 606 30.04 -16.31 12.61
CA THR A 606 29.10 -15.24 12.24
C THR A 606 29.54 -13.86 12.71
N VAL A 607 28.99 -12.81 12.10
CA VAL A 607 29.17 -11.42 12.56
C VAL A 607 28.60 -11.21 13.96
N GLU A 608 27.45 -11.82 14.29
CA GLU A 608 26.86 -11.79 15.63
C GLU A 608 27.83 -12.34 16.70
N ASP A 609 28.46 -13.49 16.45
CA ASP A 609 29.42 -14.09 17.40
C ASP A 609 30.59 -13.14 17.68
N TYR A 610 31.08 -12.46 16.64
CA TYR A 610 32.13 -11.45 16.76
C TYR A 610 31.67 -10.24 17.56
N LEU A 611 30.47 -9.72 17.28
CA LEU A 611 29.88 -8.59 17.99
C LEU A 611 29.66 -8.92 19.47
N CYS A 612 29.15 -10.11 19.78
CA CYS A 612 28.95 -10.57 21.15
C CYS A 612 30.25 -10.70 21.94
N ASP A 613 31.33 -11.20 21.34
CA ASP A 613 32.60 -11.40 22.06
C ASP A 613 33.47 -10.13 22.11
N LYS A 614 33.64 -9.42 20.99
CA LYS A 614 34.57 -8.28 20.87
C LYS A 614 33.94 -6.93 21.12
N HIS A 615 32.66 -6.77 20.78
CA HIS A 615 31.95 -5.50 20.83
C HIS A 615 30.68 -5.59 21.69
N SER A 616 30.73 -6.36 22.79
CA SER A 616 29.55 -6.64 23.64
C SER A 616 28.80 -5.38 24.10
N SER A 617 29.52 -4.31 24.47
CA SER A 617 28.88 -3.05 24.86
C SER A 617 28.16 -2.36 23.72
N PHE A 618 28.65 -2.49 22.48
CA PHE A 618 27.97 -2.00 21.30
C PHE A 618 26.74 -2.85 21.03
N TRP A 619 26.92 -4.17 20.94
CA TRP A 619 25.85 -5.11 20.64
C TRP A 619 24.67 -4.99 21.61
N THR A 620 24.91 -5.00 22.94
CA THR A 620 23.87 -4.82 23.97
C THR A 620 23.09 -3.50 23.85
N GLN A 621 23.65 -2.47 23.21
CA GLN A 621 22.95 -1.19 22.98
C GLN A 621 22.28 -1.10 21.61
N THR A 622 22.58 -2.00 20.68
CA THR A 622 22.12 -1.89 19.30
C THR A 622 21.24 -3.05 18.84
N HIS A 623 21.41 -4.27 19.34
CA HIS A 623 20.78 -5.47 18.77
C HIS A 623 19.25 -5.36 18.63
N ASP A 624 18.58 -4.72 19.60
CA ASP A 624 17.13 -4.56 19.63
C ASP A 624 16.63 -3.26 18.97
N LEU A 625 17.51 -2.46 18.34
CA LEU A 625 17.11 -1.21 17.69
C LEU A 625 16.06 -1.47 16.59
N PRO A 626 14.98 -0.66 16.56
CA PRO A 626 13.98 -0.73 15.51
C PRO A 626 14.51 -0.05 14.23
N VAL A 627 14.03 -0.50 13.07
CA VAL A 627 14.22 0.16 11.75
C VAL A 627 15.69 0.33 11.30
N ALA A 628 16.67 -0.26 11.99
CA ALA A 628 18.09 -0.14 11.66
C ALA A 628 18.71 -1.46 11.18
N GLU A 629 19.58 -1.38 10.18
CA GLU A 629 20.49 -2.47 9.78
C GLU A 629 21.76 -2.40 10.63
N ILE A 630 22.28 -3.53 11.09
CA ILE A 630 23.40 -3.56 12.05
C ILE A 630 24.50 -4.49 11.56
N GLY A 631 25.75 -4.02 11.61
CA GLY A 631 26.88 -4.81 11.13
C GLY A 631 28.25 -4.38 11.62
N VAL A 632 29.26 -4.90 10.93
CA VAL A 632 30.68 -4.61 11.17
C VAL A 632 31.28 -4.04 9.89
N LEU A 633 31.96 -2.90 10.03
CA LEU A 633 32.61 -2.18 8.94
C LEU A 633 34.07 -2.62 8.76
N ASP A 634 34.42 -2.99 7.52
CA ASP A 634 35.80 -3.11 7.05
C ASP A 634 35.97 -2.52 5.62
N ALA A 635 37.08 -2.78 4.94
CA ALA A 635 37.35 -2.28 3.58
C ALA A 635 36.60 -3.02 2.46
N ASN A 636 35.80 -4.03 2.79
CA ASN A 636 34.84 -4.66 1.91
C ASN A 636 33.44 -4.04 2.07
N GLY A 637 33.22 -3.20 3.08
CA GLY A 637 31.93 -2.57 3.38
C GLY A 637 31.46 -2.94 4.79
N VAL A 638 30.16 -2.78 5.02
CA VAL A 638 29.46 -3.27 6.20
C VAL A 638 28.93 -4.66 5.90
N SER A 639 29.35 -5.62 6.71
CA SER A 639 28.77 -6.96 6.76
C SER A 639 27.75 -7.02 7.90
N GLU A 640 26.55 -7.50 7.60
CA GLU A 640 25.42 -7.50 8.52
C GLU A 640 25.55 -8.58 9.59
N TRP A 641 24.83 -8.41 10.70
CA TRP A 641 24.89 -9.25 11.89
C TRP A 641 24.64 -10.76 11.62
N TRP A 642 23.79 -11.08 10.64
CA TRP A 642 23.40 -12.45 10.29
C TRP A 642 24.35 -13.11 9.27
N GLU A 643 25.30 -12.37 8.70
CA GLU A 643 26.24 -12.90 7.72
C GLU A 643 27.38 -13.71 8.37
N GLU A 644 28.03 -14.54 7.57
CA GLU A 644 29.33 -15.12 7.93
C GLU A 644 30.42 -14.04 7.96
N THR A 645 31.45 -14.22 8.78
CA THR A 645 32.58 -13.27 8.78
C THR A 645 33.42 -13.40 7.50
N PRO A 646 33.94 -12.28 6.95
CA PRO A 646 34.73 -12.33 5.74
C PRO A 646 36.04 -13.07 5.97
N SER A 647 36.43 -13.91 5.00
CA SER A 647 37.69 -14.66 5.05
C SER A 647 38.96 -13.79 5.11
N LEU A 648 38.86 -12.53 4.67
CA LEU A 648 39.95 -11.55 4.60
C LEU A 648 39.47 -10.17 5.01
N VAL A 649 40.00 -9.67 6.12
CA VAL A 649 39.72 -8.31 6.63
C VAL A 649 40.76 -7.33 6.12
N SER A 650 40.31 -6.16 5.70
CA SER A 650 41.18 -5.06 5.26
C SER A 650 40.66 -3.73 5.82
N PHE A 651 41.54 -2.75 6.00
CA PHE A 651 41.19 -1.39 6.44
C PHE A 651 41.89 -0.35 5.54
N ALA A 652 42.02 -0.66 4.25
CA ALA A 652 42.61 0.24 3.27
C ALA A 652 41.66 1.44 3.04
N PRO A 653 42.09 2.69 3.31
CA PRO A 653 41.22 3.87 3.26
C PRO A 653 40.48 4.02 1.93
N ASP A 654 41.21 3.96 0.81
CA ASP A 654 40.63 4.09 -0.54
C ASP A 654 39.51 3.07 -0.81
N ARG A 655 39.65 1.83 -0.30
CA ARG A 655 38.63 0.77 -0.46
C ARG A 655 37.47 0.94 0.50
N MET A 656 37.75 1.34 1.74
CA MET A 656 36.69 1.68 2.70
C MET A 656 35.84 2.82 2.15
N ALA A 657 36.45 3.88 1.64
CA ALA A 657 35.71 5.02 1.09
C ALA A 657 34.83 4.62 -0.10
N ALA A 658 35.36 3.82 -1.03
CA ALA A 658 34.58 3.32 -2.17
C ALA A 658 33.36 2.50 -1.73
N ASN A 659 33.56 1.49 -0.87
CA ASN A 659 32.51 0.54 -0.50
C ASN A 659 31.49 1.15 0.49
N VAL A 660 31.95 2.03 1.40
CA VAL A 660 31.04 2.82 2.25
C VAL A 660 30.20 3.75 1.40
N GLY A 661 30.80 4.42 0.39
CA GLY A 661 30.05 5.26 -0.54
C GLY A 661 28.96 4.47 -1.27
N GLU A 662 29.30 3.31 -1.83
CA GLU A 662 28.37 2.43 -2.55
C GLU A 662 27.19 1.98 -1.66
N GLN A 663 27.47 1.46 -0.46
CA GLN A 663 26.40 1.03 0.45
C GLN A 663 25.58 2.20 0.99
N ALA A 664 26.22 3.30 1.36
CA ALA A 664 25.56 4.49 1.92
C ALA A 664 24.58 5.14 0.93
N ALA A 665 24.69 4.87 -0.36
CA ALA A 665 23.74 5.39 -1.35
C ALA A 665 22.29 4.89 -1.18
N ARG A 666 22.09 3.85 -0.37
CA ARG A 666 20.76 3.30 -0.03
C ARG A 666 20.27 3.70 1.37
N TYR A 667 21.03 4.51 2.10
CA TYR A 667 20.72 4.91 3.47
C TYR A 667 20.78 6.43 3.64
N GLN A 668 19.86 6.97 4.43
CA GLN A 668 19.87 8.38 4.79
C GLN A 668 20.88 8.65 5.92
N HIS A 669 21.09 7.67 6.81
CA HIS A 669 21.98 7.80 7.95
C HIS A 669 22.91 6.60 8.11
N LEU A 670 24.19 6.89 8.35
CA LEU A 670 25.22 5.93 8.73
C LEU A 670 25.75 6.28 10.12
N PHE A 671 25.52 5.40 11.08
CA PHE A 671 26.00 5.50 12.45
C PHE A 671 27.18 4.56 12.66
N VAL A 672 28.35 5.11 13.00
CA VAL A 672 29.56 4.31 13.20
C VAL A 672 30.08 4.44 14.62
N HIS A 673 30.20 3.31 15.30
CA HIS A 673 30.90 3.20 16.57
C HIS A 673 32.40 2.96 16.35
N THR A 674 33.24 3.86 16.86
CA THR A 674 34.71 3.73 16.86
C THR A 674 35.30 4.14 18.20
N LEU A 675 36.45 3.58 18.58
CA LEU A 675 37.05 3.82 19.91
C LEU A 675 37.50 5.27 20.14
N ASP A 676 37.86 5.98 19.08
CA ASP A 676 38.25 7.39 19.08
C ASP A 676 37.11 8.32 18.64
N GLY A 677 35.98 7.78 18.20
CA GLY A 677 34.82 8.54 17.73
C GLY A 677 35.03 9.19 16.37
N GLU A 678 36.05 8.79 15.61
CA GLU A 678 36.35 9.28 14.27
C GLU A 678 36.24 8.14 13.24
N LEU A 679 35.83 8.49 12.02
CA LEU A 679 35.90 7.65 10.82
C LEU A 679 36.78 8.37 9.80
N ASP A 680 37.42 7.63 8.90
CA ASP A 680 38.26 8.19 7.85
C ASP A 680 37.54 9.28 7.03
N GLU A 681 38.20 10.42 6.81
CA GLU A 681 37.60 11.59 6.14
C GLU A 681 37.15 11.29 4.71
N GLU A 682 37.85 10.39 4.00
CA GLU A 682 37.47 10.00 2.63
C GLU A 682 36.21 9.14 2.64
N ALA A 683 36.04 8.26 3.62
CA ALA A 683 34.82 7.47 3.78
C ALA A 683 33.61 8.32 4.17
N VAL A 684 33.80 9.30 5.08
CA VAL A 684 32.75 10.28 5.42
C VAL A 684 32.36 11.12 4.20
N ALA A 685 33.34 11.55 3.40
CA ALA A 685 33.09 12.30 2.18
C ALA A 685 32.31 11.48 1.15
N ALA A 686 32.68 10.21 0.94
CA ALA A 686 32.01 9.32 0.00
C ALA A 686 30.54 9.06 0.37
N ALA A 687 30.23 8.82 1.65
CA ALA A 687 28.85 8.67 2.11
C ALA A 687 28.02 9.96 1.89
N ARG A 688 28.59 11.13 2.20
CA ARG A 688 27.92 12.43 2.02
C ARG A 688 27.71 12.80 0.55
N GLU A 689 28.59 12.36 -0.36
CA GLU A 689 28.41 12.54 -1.80
C GLU A 689 27.15 11.83 -2.32
N ASN A 690 26.75 10.74 -1.66
CA ASN A 690 25.51 10.00 -1.93
C ASN A 690 24.32 10.44 -1.06
N GLY A 691 24.43 11.57 -0.35
CA GLY A 691 23.34 12.11 0.47
C GLY A 691 23.13 11.43 1.83
N CYS A 692 24.05 10.57 2.26
CA CYS A 692 24.00 9.90 3.56
C CYS A 692 24.67 10.75 4.65
N GLU A 693 23.95 11.03 5.74
CA GLU A 693 24.51 11.68 6.91
C GLU A 693 25.31 10.69 7.75
N VAL A 694 26.55 11.05 8.10
CA VAL A 694 27.44 10.18 8.87
C VAL A 694 27.59 10.71 10.29
N HIS A 695 27.29 9.84 11.25
CA HIS A 695 27.36 10.06 12.68
C HIS A 695 28.42 9.13 13.27
N THR A 696 29.34 9.66 14.08
CA THR A 696 30.38 8.86 14.73
C THR A 696 30.35 9.06 16.24
N ASN A 697 30.38 7.95 16.98
CA ASN A 697 30.32 7.99 18.43
C ASN A 697 31.26 6.95 19.06
N SER A 698 31.83 7.30 20.22
CA SER A 698 32.70 6.40 21.00
C SER A 698 31.98 5.72 22.15
N ASN A 699 30.77 6.16 22.48
CA ASN A 699 29.94 5.59 23.52
C ASN A 699 28.70 4.94 22.87
N PRO A 700 28.55 3.61 22.94
CA PRO A 700 27.39 2.92 22.39
C PRO A 700 26.03 3.38 22.91
N ARG A 701 25.96 3.88 24.15
CA ARG A 701 24.70 4.39 24.71
C ARG A 701 24.31 5.72 24.06
N ASP A 702 25.27 6.63 23.93
CA ASP A 702 25.03 7.92 23.29
C ASP A 702 24.70 7.71 21.80
N LEU A 703 25.31 6.70 21.15
CA LEU A 703 24.96 6.27 19.80
C LEU A 703 23.49 5.80 19.69
N ARG A 704 23.04 4.95 20.64
CA ARG A 704 21.65 4.47 20.69
C ARG A 704 20.69 5.65 20.81
N ASP A 705 20.95 6.56 21.73
CA ASP A 705 20.08 7.72 21.97
C ASP A 705 19.98 8.59 20.70
N GLU A 706 21.11 8.83 20.00
CA GLU A 706 21.15 9.57 18.73
C GLU A 706 20.36 8.88 17.60
N ILE A 707 20.46 7.55 17.49
CA ILE A 707 19.69 6.75 16.51
C ILE A 707 18.19 6.87 16.77
N LEU A 708 17.77 6.75 18.03
CA LEU A 708 16.35 6.83 18.39
C LEU A 708 15.78 8.23 18.18
N GLU A 709 16.58 9.28 18.40
CA GLU A 709 16.20 10.65 18.08
C GLU A 709 15.96 10.83 16.57
N VAL A 710 16.79 10.22 15.71
CA VAL A 710 16.62 10.25 14.26
C VAL A 710 15.37 9.49 13.81
N CYS A 711 15.05 8.35 14.43
CA CYS A 711 13.78 7.65 14.16
C CYS A 711 12.54 8.48 14.55
N GLY A 712 12.69 9.43 15.46
CA GLY A 712 11.64 10.34 15.91
C GLY A 712 11.33 10.22 17.41
N GLN A 713 10.72 11.26 17.97
CA GLN A 713 10.50 11.38 19.43
C GLN A 713 9.73 10.19 20.04
N ASN A 714 8.83 9.58 19.28
CA ASN A 714 8.06 8.42 19.73
C ASN A 714 8.91 7.15 19.95
N TYR A 715 10.07 7.04 19.29
CA TYR A 715 11.01 5.92 19.44
C TYR A 715 11.91 6.07 20.68
N ALA A 716 12.14 7.31 21.13
CA ALA A 716 12.94 7.59 22.33
C ALA A 716 12.11 7.53 23.64
N ALA A 717 10.78 7.39 23.54
CA ALA A 717 9.88 7.50 24.69
C ALA A 717 9.84 6.24 25.58
N SER A 718 10.08 5.05 25.04
CA SER A 718 10.08 3.79 25.81
C SER A 718 11.18 2.83 25.37
N ASP A 719 11.69 2.05 26.33
CA ASP A 719 12.76 1.07 26.06
C ASP A 719 12.31 -0.04 25.11
N ASP A 720 11.02 -0.35 25.02
CA ASP A 720 10.47 -1.41 24.16
C ASP A 720 10.01 -0.95 22.77
N PHE A 721 10.08 0.36 22.48
CA PHE A 721 9.72 0.99 21.20
C PHE A 721 8.25 0.85 20.77
N VAL A 722 7.58 -0.20 21.28
CA VAL A 722 6.18 -0.53 21.10
C VAL A 722 5.30 0.57 21.70
N PRO A 723 4.22 0.97 21.02
CA PRO A 723 3.22 1.86 21.61
C PRO A 723 2.74 1.33 22.96
N HIS A 724 2.97 2.09 24.02
CA HIS A 724 2.45 1.84 25.36
C HIS A 724 1.54 3.00 25.76
N PRO A 725 0.54 2.75 26.62
CA PRO A 725 -0.21 3.83 27.23
C PRO A 725 0.78 4.76 27.96
N PRO A 726 0.81 6.07 27.65
CA PRO A 726 1.73 7.00 28.27
C PRO A 726 1.43 7.15 29.78
N GLU A 727 2.48 7.37 30.57
CA GLU A 727 2.39 7.66 32.00
C GLU A 727 2.90 9.08 32.26
N ILE A 728 1.99 9.99 32.64
CA ILE A 728 2.32 11.41 32.82
C ILE A 728 2.30 11.75 34.31
N ASP A 729 3.40 12.33 34.80
CA ASP A 729 3.51 12.83 36.17
C ASP A 729 2.68 14.11 36.34
N THR A 730 1.80 14.14 37.35
CA THR A 730 0.91 15.28 37.61
C THR A 730 1.49 16.28 38.63
N GLU A 731 2.62 15.97 39.29
CA GLU A 731 3.18 16.78 40.38
C GLU A 731 3.60 18.20 39.96
N ASN A 732 3.98 18.39 38.70
CA ASN A 732 4.51 19.67 38.18
C ASN A 732 3.45 20.55 37.49
N GLY A 733 2.17 20.19 37.60
CA GLY A 733 1.12 20.75 36.75
C GLY A 733 1.06 20.00 35.41
N LEU A 734 0.04 20.29 34.61
CA LEU A 734 -0.18 19.64 33.31
C LEU A 734 -0.39 20.71 32.27
N ASP A 735 0.07 20.47 31.05
CA ASP A 735 -0.23 21.27 29.88
C ASP A 735 -1.41 20.63 29.14
N ILE A 736 -2.56 21.32 29.10
CA ILE A 736 -3.81 20.72 28.61
C ILE A 736 -4.31 21.48 27.39
N LEU A 737 -4.41 20.78 26.26
CA LEU A 737 -5.00 21.30 25.04
C LEU A 737 -6.47 20.91 24.94
N VAL A 738 -7.33 21.87 24.59
CA VAL A 738 -8.79 21.66 24.50
C VAL A 738 -9.27 22.08 23.13
N ILE A 739 -9.66 21.10 22.33
CA ILE A 739 -10.32 21.31 21.03
C ILE A 739 -11.82 21.23 21.25
N ASP A 740 -12.48 22.38 21.31
CA ASP A 740 -13.93 22.52 21.46
C ASP A 740 -14.58 22.85 20.11
N GLN A 741 -15.90 22.80 20.06
CA GLN A 741 -16.68 23.14 18.88
C GLN A 741 -17.41 24.47 19.07
N CYS A 742 -17.67 25.17 17.96
CA CYS A 742 -18.59 26.30 18.01
C CYS A 742 -20.03 25.83 18.34
N SER A 743 -20.82 26.70 18.98
CA SER A 743 -22.19 26.38 19.38
C SER A 743 -23.24 27.06 18.50
N GLY A 744 -24.39 26.40 18.33
CA GLY A 744 -25.58 27.04 17.75
C GLY A 744 -26.13 28.17 18.62
N SER A 745 -25.98 28.05 19.95
CA SER A 745 -26.27 29.14 20.89
C SER A 745 -25.08 30.10 20.96
N LYS A 746 -25.26 31.32 20.47
CA LYS A 746 -24.22 32.37 20.50
C LYS A 746 -24.74 33.60 21.24
N GLU A 747 -23.90 34.23 22.06
CA GLU A 747 -24.23 35.48 22.74
C GLU A 747 -23.81 36.66 21.86
N ILE A 748 -24.81 37.28 21.21
CA ILE A 748 -24.63 38.36 20.25
C ILE A 748 -25.42 39.59 20.76
N PRO A 749 -24.84 40.80 20.73
CA PRO A 749 -25.58 42.03 21.07
C PRO A 749 -26.80 42.25 20.16
N ASP A 750 -27.93 42.69 20.71
CA ASP A 750 -29.24 42.80 20.03
C ASP A 750 -29.24 43.63 18.72
N ASP A 751 -28.28 44.55 18.55
CA ASP A 751 -28.18 45.47 17.40
C ASP A 751 -27.02 45.14 16.43
N ALA A 752 -26.34 44.01 16.62
CA ALA A 752 -25.17 43.64 15.81
C ALA A 752 -25.55 42.91 14.51
N PRO A 753 -24.86 43.17 13.39
CA PRO A 753 -25.06 42.41 12.15
C PRO A 753 -24.57 40.96 12.31
N ILE A 754 -25.34 40.00 11.77
CA ILE A 754 -25.05 38.56 11.83
C ILE A 754 -24.73 38.07 10.41
N PHE A 755 -23.59 37.40 10.24
CA PHE A 755 -23.14 36.87 8.93
C PHE A 755 -23.51 35.39 8.74
N GLY A 756 -23.84 35.01 7.50
CA GLY A 756 -24.25 33.66 7.12
C GLY A 756 -23.15 32.82 6.48
N GLU A 757 -23.54 31.69 5.89
CA GLU A 757 -22.63 30.68 5.32
C GLU A 757 -21.81 31.18 4.13
N GLU A 758 -22.40 32.01 3.26
CA GLU A 758 -21.73 32.55 2.08
C GLU A 758 -20.72 33.63 2.47
N GLU A 759 -21.11 34.56 3.36
CA GLU A 759 -20.23 35.67 3.74
C GLU A 759 -19.01 35.20 4.54
N THR A 760 -19.18 34.17 5.35
CA THR A 760 -18.09 33.59 6.17
C THR A 760 -17.05 32.83 5.34
N LEU A 761 -17.41 32.33 4.14
CA LEU A 761 -16.45 31.75 3.20
C LEU A 761 -15.82 32.79 2.26
N GLN A 762 -16.56 33.85 1.94
CA GLN A 762 -16.10 34.86 0.99
C GLN A 762 -15.14 35.89 1.60
N PHE A 763 -15.30 36.19 2.89
CA PHE A 763 -14.56 37.26 3.56
C PHE A 763 -13.85 36.74 4.81
N SER A 764 -12.62 37.21 5.04
CA SER A 764 -11.87 36.90 6.25
C SER A 764 -12.53 37.48 7.51
N ARG A 765 -12.19 36.93 8.69
CA ARG A 765 -12.66 37.49 9.97
C ARG A 765 -12.25 38.95 10.12
N GLU A 766 -11.03 39.32 9.69
CA GLU A 766 -10.51 40.68 9.74
C GLU A 766 -11.33 41.63 8.84
N ASP A 767 -11.70 41.19 7.64
CA ASP A 767 -12.52 41.98 6.71
C ASP A 767 -13.92 42.25 7.26
N LEU A 768 -14.52 41.25 7.92
CA LEU A 768 -15.86 41.38 8.52
C LEU A 768 -15.83 42.27 9.76
N LEU A 769 -14.82 42.13 10.62
CA LEU A 769 -14.63 42.97 11.80
C LEU A 769 -14.31 44.44 11.46
N ALA A 770 -13.71 44.70 10.29
CA ALA A 770 -13.44 46.05 9.81
C ALA A 770 -14.70 46.80 9.33
N ARG A 771 -15.85 46.14 9.19
CA ARG A 771 -17.10 46.77 8.74
C ARG A 771 -17.72 47.63 9.85
N ASP A 772 -18.37 48.72 9.45
CA ASP A 772 -19.05 49.62 10.39
C ASP A 772 -20.11 48.87 11.23
N ASN A 773 -20.09 49.09 12.55
CA ASN A 773 -20.99 48.50 13.54
C ASN A 773 -20.90 46.97 13.74
N VAL A 774 -19.81 46.32 13.35
CA VAL A 774 -19.55 44.91 13.71
C VAL A 774 -18.76 44.85 15.01
N PRO A 775 -19.30 44.29 16.11
CA PRO A 775 -18.53 44.08 17.33
C PRO A 775 -17.58 42.89 17.17
N GLY A 776 -16.36 42.99 17.69
CA GLY A 776 -15.51 41.83 17.93
C GLY A 776 -15.86 41.20 19.27
N ILE A 777 -16.21 39.91 19.27
CA ILE A 777 -16.56 39.15 20.48
C ILE A 777 -15.54 38.02 20.60
N ALA A 778 -14.86 37.90 21.74
CA ALA A 778 -13.94 36.80 21.97
C ALA A 778 -14.67 35.45 21.85
N ALA A 779 -14.07 34.46 21.21
CA ALA A 779 -14.69 33.15 20.98
C ALA A 779 -15.27 32.51 22.26
N ARG A 780 -14.55 32.62 23.39
CA ARG A 780 -15.00 32.11 24.70
C ARG A 780 -16.26 32.77 25.27
N ASP A 781 -16.59 33.96 24.80
CA ASP A 781 -17.76 34.73 25.21
C ASP A 781 -18.87 34.66 24.16
N LEU A 782 -18.51 34.46 22.89
CA LEU A 782 -19.48 34.23 21.83
C LEU A 782 -20.19 32.88 21.98
N TYR A 783 -19.46 31.80 22.25
CA TYR A 783 -20.04 30.45 22.30
C TYR A 783 -20.58 30.10 23.69
N THR A 784 -21.92 30.08 23.82
CA THR A 784 -22.61 29.96 25.12
C THR A 784 -23.45 28.69 25.25
N GLY A 785 -23.18 27.67 24.45
CA GLY A 785 -23.80 26.36 24.58
C GLY A 785 -23.57 25.71 25.96
N ARG A 786 -24.43 24.75 26.34
CA ARG A 786 -24.33 24.06 27.64
C ARG A 786 -22.98 23.35 27.81
N GLN A 787 -22.48 22.70 26.76
CA GLN A 787 -21.15 22.10 26.74
C GLN A 787 -20.06 23.15 26.97
N GLN A 788 -20.09 24.23 26.19
CA GLN A 788 -19.09 25.30 26.24
C GLN A 788 -19.02 25.97 27.62
N ASN A 789 -20.16 26.11 28.31
CA ASN A 789 -20.20 26.61 29.69
C ASN A 789 -19.55 25.66 30.70
N HIS A 790 -19.71 24.33 30.54
CA HIS A 790 -19.04 23.36 31.38
C HIS A 790 -17.52 23.33 31.11
N VAL A 791 -17.11 23.31 29.83
CA VAL A 791 -15.70 23.40 29.42
C VAL A 791 -15.06 24.68 29.97
N LYS A 792 -15.72 25.85 29.81
CA LYS A 792 -15.27 27.14 30.39
C LYS A 792 -15.10 27.07 31.92
N SER A 793 -15.93 26.28 32.60
CA SER A 793 -15.81 26.09 34.05
C SER A 793 -14.65 25.16 34.41
N ALA A 794 -14.40 24.12 33.61
CA ALA A 794 -13.29 23.18 33.77
C ALA A 794 -11.95 23.87 33.55
N VAL A 795 -11.79 24.60 32.44
CA VAL A 795 -10.60 25.40 32.11
C VAL A 795 -10.26 26.37 33.25
N ARG A 796 -11.26 27.13 33.73
CA ARG A 796 -11.07 28.05 34.88
C ARG A 796 -10.68 27.35 36.17
N TRP A 797 -11.03 26.08 36.35
CA TRP A 797 -10.67 25.31 37.52
C TRP A 797 -9.24 24.81 37.43
N LEU A 798 -8.86 24.22 36.29
CA LEU A 798 -7.51 23.74 36.00
C LEU A 798 -6.48 24.86 36.14
N LEU A 799 -6.73 26.02 35.51
CA LEU A 799 -5.88 27.22 35.64
C LEU A 799 -5.72 27.71 37.09
N ARG A 800 -6.69 27.43 37.99
CA ARG A 800 -6.59 27.78 39.41
C ARG A 800 -5.78 26.78 40.23
N GLN A 801 -5.69 25.53 39.78
CA GLN A 801 -4.87 24.51 40.42
C GLN A 801 -3.41 24.55 39.97
N GLY A 802 -3.10 25.30 38.91
CA GLY A 802 -1.74 25.52 38.44
C GLY A 802 -1.38 24.76 37.17
N HIS A 803 -2.35 24.14 36.50
CA HIS A 803 -2.18 23.58 35.15
C HIS A 803 -2.23 24.69 34.10
N ASP A 804 -1.51 24.52 32.99
CA ASP A 804 -1.67 25.34 31.80
C ASP A 804 -2.77 24.79 30.91
N VAL A 805 -3.55 25.67 30.29
CA VAL A 805 -4.70 25.24 29.48
C VAL A 805 -4.89 26.12 28.27
N ASP A 806 -4.63 25.56 27.11
CA ASP A 806 -4.92 26.16 25.81
C ASP A 806 -6.24 25.65 25.27
N ARG A 807 -7.06 26.57 24.74
CA ARG A 807 -8.38 26.23 24.19
C ARG A 807 -8.58 26.84 22.82
N TYR A 808 -8.92 25.96 21.88
CA TYR A 808 -9.26 26.29 20.50
C TYR A 808 -10.67 25.79 20.17
N PHE A 809 -11.28 26.42 19.18
CA PHE A 809 -12.60 26.06 18.67
C PHE A 809 -12.52 25.70 17.19
N VAL A 810 -13.11 24.57 16.83
CA VAL A 810 -13.49 24.27 15.44
C VAL A 810 -14.73 25.10 15.10
N SER A 811 -14.52 26.15 14.29
CA SER A 811 -15.57 27.06 13.84
C SER A 811 -16.01 26.75 12.42
N ALA A 812 -17.29 26.45 12.25
CA ALA A 812 -17.90 26.30 10.93
C ALA A 812 -17.91 27.62 10.11
N GLY A 813 -17.60 28.76 10.73
CA GLY A 813 -17.52 30.05 10.05
C GLY A 813 -16.09 30.49 9.72
N PHE A 814 -15.11 30.16 10.55
CA PHE A 814 -13.80 30.82 10.53
C PHE A 814 -12.62 29.87 10.78
N GLY A 815 -12.81 28.57 10.57
CA GLY A 815 -11.72 27.59 10.73
C GLY A 815 -11.38 27.31 12.19
N LEU A 816 -10.10 27.08 12.49
CA LEU A 816 -9.61 26.87 13.85
C LEU A 816 -9.34 28.23 14.52
N VAL A 817 -9.94 28.49 15.69
CA VAL A 817 -9.85 29.81 16.36
C VAL A 817 -9.52 29.68 17.84
N ALA A 818 -8.61 30.51 18.35
CA ALA A 818 -8.23 30.50 19.78
C ALA A 818 -9.34 31.11 20.64
N GLU A 819 -9.35 30.81 21.95
CA GLU A 819 -10.44 31.28 22.82
C GLU A 819 -10.53 32.80 23.01
N ASP A 820 -9.39 33.49 22.84
CA ASP A 820 -9.23 34.94 22.91
C ASP A 820 -9.40 35.64 21.55
N ASP A 821 -9.53 34.88 20.46
CA ASP A 821 -9.73 35.46 19.13
C ASP A 821 -11.07 36.19 19.06
N TYR A 822 -11.04 37.41 18.54
CA TYR A 822 -12.23 38.20 18.30
C TYR A 822 -12.90 37.76 17.01
N LEU A 823 -14.17 37.39 17.10
CA LEU A 823 -14.98 36.95 15.97
C LEU A 823 -16.13 37.92 15.72
N PRO A 824 -16.51 38.17 14.46
CA PRO A 824 -17.73 38.89 14.15
C PRO A 824 -18.94 38.00 14.49
N PRO A 825 -20.13 38.57 14.77
CA PRO A 825 -21.32 37.77 14.98
C PRO A 825 -21.73 37.02 13.70
N TYR A 826 -21.96 35.72 13.81
CA TYR A 826 -22.30 34.86 12.67
C TYR A 826 -23.22 33.71 13.09
N GLU A 827 -24.01 33.18 12.17
CA GLU A 827 -24.94 32.08 12.42
C GLU A 827 -24.70 30.92 11.45
N VAL A 828 -23.61 30.19 11.70
CA VAL A 828 -23.24 28.97 10.96
C VAL A 828 -22.84 27.87 11.96
N THR A 829 -23.21 26.62 11.65
CA THR A 829 -22.83 25.41 12.39
C THR A 829 -22.77 24.21 11.45
N PHE A 830 -21.92 23.22 11.72
CA PHE A 830 -21.91 21.97 10.94
C PHE A 830 -23.14 21.08 11.20
N SER A 831 -23.83 21.24 12.33
CA SER A 831 -24.98 20.39 12.67
C SER A 831 -26.22 20.58 11.79
N SER A 832 -26.23 21.60 10.92
CA SER A 832 -27.27 21.78 9.89
C SER A 832 -26.86 21.24 8.52
N MET A 833 -25.65 20.71 8.37
CA MET A 833 -25.04 20.32 7.09
C MET A 833 -25.00 18.79 6.91
N ASN A 834 -24.91 18.33 5.66
CA ASN A 834 -24.66 16.92 5.36
C ASN A 834 -23.15 16.61 5.36
N VAL A 835 -22.76 15.33 5.35
CA VAL A 835 -21.35 14.90 5.44
C VAL A 835 -20.47 15.46 4.32
N SER A 836 -20.98 15.52 3.08
CA SER A 836 -20.25 16.06 1.93
C SER A 836 -20.01 17.56 2.10
N ASP A 837 -21.04 18.30 2.50
CA ASP A 837 -20.96 19.75 2.70
C ASP A 837 -19.99 20.09 3.85
N ILE A 838 -19.98 19.29 4.92
CA ILE A 838 -19.05 19.45 6.05
C ILE A 838 -17.60 19.30 5.56
N ARG A 839 -17.31 18.25 4.79
CA ARG A 839 -15.96 17.99 4.26
C ARG A 839 -15.50 19.10 3.31
N GLU A 840 -16.33 19.47 2.35
CA GLU A 840 -16.01 20.56 1.41
C GLU A 840 -15.77 21.88 2.14
N ARG A 841 -16.63 22.22 3.10
CA ARG A 841 -16.50 23.45 3.87
C ARG A 841 -15.29 23.43 4.80
N SER A 842 -14.98 22.29 5.41
CA SER A 842 -13.79 22.10 6.25
C SER A 842 -12.50 22.34 5.46
N ALA A 843 -12.41 21.75 4.26
CA ALA A 843 -11.28 21.93 3.35
C ALA A 843 -11.09 23.41 2.95
N LYS A 844 -12.19 24.13 2.64
CA LYS A 844 -12.12 25.57 2.31
C LYS A 844 -11.69 26.46 3.48
N LEU A 845 -11.87 25.99 4.71
CA LEU A 845 -11.52 26.69 5.94
C LEU A 845 -10.18 26.22 6.52
N ASP A 846 -9.45 25.35 5.81
CA ASP A 846 -8.16 24.77 6.22
C ASP A 846 -8.17 24.13 7.63
N ILE A 847 -9.33 23.68 8.14
CA ILE A 847 -9.49 23.24 9.54
C ILE A 847 -8.54 22.07 9.88
N GLN A 848 -8.50 21.04 9.03
CA GLN A 848 -7.67 19.86 9.26
C GLN A 848 -6.18 20.24 9.29
N LYS A 849 -5.76 21.06 8.32
CA LYS A 849 -4.38 21.53 8.19
C LYS A 849 -3.94 22.36 9.40
N ASP A 850 -4.77 23.32 9.82
CA ASP A 850 -4.47 24.18 10.96
C ASP A 850 -4.45 23.39 12.28
N LEU A 851 -5.35 22.42 12.43
CA LEU A 851 -5.38 21.56 13.62
C LEU A 851 -4.18 20.63 13.69
N ARG A 852 -3.78 20.04 12.56
CA ARG A 852 -2.56 19.22 12.45
C ARG A 852 -1.33 20.01 12.88
N HIS A 853 -1.17 21.22 12.35
CA HIS A 853 -0.07 22.11 12.71
C HIS A 853 -0.08 22.46 14.22
N LEU A 854 -1.27 22.73 14.79
CA LEU A 854 -1.40 22.97 16.22
C LEU A 854 -0.97 21.77 17.06
N LEU A 855 -1.40 20.55 16.70
CA LEU A 855 -1.02 19.33 17.42
C LEU A 855 0.48 19.03 17.33
N GLN A 856 1.12 19.41 16.23
CA GLN A 856 2.57 19.22 16.02
C GLN A 856 3.43 20.25 16.76
N GLU A 857 2.97 21.51 16.87
CA GLU A 857 3.75 22.59 17.50
C GLU A 857 3.46 22.81 18.99
N ALA A 858 2.25 22.52 19.44
CA ALA A 858 1.87 22.74 20.83
C ALA A 858 2.53 21.72 21.77
N ASP A 859 3.00 22.18 22.92
CA ASP A 859 3.37 21.28 24.01
C ASP A 859 2.13 21.06 24.88
N TYR A 860 1.70 19.81 25.00
CA TYR A 860 0.58 19.41 25.82
C TYR A 860 0.83 18.01 26.35
N ASP A 861 0.39 17.74 27.57
CA ASP A 861 0.32 16.42 28.18
C ASP A 861 -0.96 15.68 27.74
N VAL A 862 -2.08 16.40 27.68
CA VAL A 862 -3.39 15.85 27.38
C VAL A 862 -4.14 16.75 26.41
N VAL A 863 -4.70 16.16 25.34
CA VAL A 863 -5.61 16.84 24.41
C VAL A 863 -7.03 16.31 24.50
N PHE A 864 -7.99 17.20 24.77
CA PHE A 864 -9.42 16.88 24.78
C PHE A 864 -10.10 17.32 23.50
N PHE A 865 -10.56 16.36 22.68
CA PHE A 865 -11.44 16.62 21.55
C PHE A 865 -12.90 16.61 21.99
N THR A 866 -13.33 17.72 22.58
CA THR A 866 -14.71 17.96 23.03
C THR A 866 -15.68 18.24 21.87
N LEU A 867 -15.66 17.40 20.85
CA LEU A 867 -16.39 17.60 19.60
C LEU A 867 -17.57 16.63 19.45
N GLY A 868 -18.61 17.05 18.74
CA GLY A 868 -19.75 16.24 18.32
C GLY A 868 -19.49 15.54 16.99
N LYS A 869 -20.39 14.64 16.59
CA LYS A 869 -20.26 13.81 15.38
C LYS A 869 -19.95 14.64 14.12
N ASP A 870 -20.70 15.72 13.89
CA ASP A 870 -20.53 16.56 12.70
C ASP A 870 -19.17 17.28 12.68
N TYR A 871 -18.65 17.63 13.86
CA TYR A 871 -17.33 18.26 13.99
C TYR A 871 -16.20 17.24 13.87
N TYR A 872 -16.39 16.01 14.36
CA TYR A 872 -15.48 14.91 14.06
C TYR A 872 -15.39 14.64 12.55
N THR A 873 -16.51 14.72 11.83
CA THR A 873 -16.51 14.65 10.36
C THR A 873 -15.72 15.81 9.74
N SER A 874 -15.77 17.02 10.31
CA SER A 874 -15.01 18.16 9.77
C SER A 874 -13.51 17.99 9.90
N ILE A 875 -13.01 17.31 10.94
CA ILE A 875 -11.58 17.14 11.15
C ILE A 875 -11.05 15.77 10.69
N ASP A 876 -11.93 14.90 10.19
CA ASP A 876 -11.69 13.46 10.04
C ASP A 876 -11.01 12.86 11.27
N ILE A 877 -11.77 12.73 12.38
CA ILE A 877 -11.19 12.35 13.68
C ILE A 877 -10.36 11.06 13.64
N ASP A 878 -10.68 10.10 12.77
CA ASP A 878 -9.96 8.82 12.72
C ASP A 878 -8.54 9.01 12.14
N GLU A 879 -8.34 10.01 11.29
CA GLU A 879 -7.04 10.48 10.82
C GLU A 879 -6.40 11.42 11.86
N MET A 880 -7.16 12.39 12.38
CA MET A 880 -6.63 13.43 13.26
C MET A 880 -6.09 12.91 14.60
N VAL A 881 -6.63 11.80 15.14
CA VAL A 881 -6.08 11.21 16.37
C VAL A 881 -4.66 10.64 16.17
N GLN A 882 -4.24 10.37 14.93
CA GLN A 882 -2.89 9.91 14.60
C GLN A 882 -1.85 11.01 14.80
N GLU A 883 -2.27 12.28 14.68
CA GLU A 883 -1.41 13.44 14.94
C GLU A 883 -1.16 13.67 16.43
N VAL A 884 -1.91 12.98 17.30
CA VAL A 884 -1.65 13.05 18.74
C VAL A 884 -0.42 12.22 19.07
N ARG A 885 0.66 12.92 19.45
CA ARG A 885 1.91 12.30 19.90
C ARG A 885 1.70 11.14 20.86
N SER A 886 2.40 10.03 20.63
CA SER A 886 2.18 8.79 21.37
C SER A 886 2.58 8.84 22.85
N ASP A 887 3.44 9.79 23.21
CA ASP A 887 3.83 10.07 24.59
C ASP A 887 2.83 10.99 25.32
N ARG A 888 1.74 11.41 24.64
CA ARG A 888 0.67 12.29 25.15
C ARG A 888 -0.68 11.60 25.09
N ILE A 889 -1.63 12.03 25.93
CA ILE A 889 -2.95 11.39 25.99
C ILE A 889 -3.98 12.17 25.17
N GLY A 890 -4.61 11.51 24.21
CA GLY A 890 -5.77 12.05 23.48
C GLY A 890 -7.08 11.55 24.08
N VAL A 891 -8.08 12.44 24.18
CA VAL A 891 -9.40 12.09 24.73
C VAL A 891 -10.49 12.43 23.73
N VAL A 892 -11.22 11.42 23.28
CA VAL A 892 -12.40 11.56 22.42
C VAL A 892 -13.66 11.08 23.15
N PHE A 893 -14.84 11.41 22.61
CA PHE A 893 -16.11 11.10 23.26
C PHE A 893 -17.12 10.51 22.29
N ASN A 894 -17.76 9.39 22.65
CA ASN A 894 -18.72 8.66 21.82
C ASN A 894 -18.17 8.28 20.43
N ARG A 895 -16.87 7.99 20.34
CA ARG A 895 -16.27 7.46 19.11
C ARG A 895 -15.89 6.02 19.40
N GLU A 896 -16.51 5.06 18.74
CA GLU A 896 -15.95 3.70 18.72
C GLU A 896 -14.72 3.76 17.81
N LEU A 897 -13.64 4.37 18.33
CA LEU A 897 -12.30 4.03 17.89
C LEU A 897 -12.11 2.60 18.35
N VAL A 898 -11.55 1.75 17.51
CA VAL A 898 -11.17 0.41 17.94
C VAL A 898 -10.15 0.65 19.06
N GLU A 899 -10.49 0.34 20.31
CA GLU A 899 -9.68 0.59 21.51
C GLU A 899 -8.24 0.04 21.36
N ASP A 900 -8.05 -0.88 20.41
CA ASP A 900 -6.76 -1.48 20.05
C ASP A 900 -5.90 -0.68 19.06
N GLN A 901 -6.39 0.43 18.48
CA GLN A 901 -5.65 1.17 17.45
C GLN A 901 -4.58 2.10 18.01
N PHE A 902 -4.80 2.69 19.19
CA PHE A 902 -3.90 3.67 19.80
C PHE A 902 -3.95 3.58 21.32
N ASP A 903 -2.85 3.18 21.95
CA ASP A 903 -2.79 3.02 23.41
C ASP A 903 -2.89 4.34 24.17
N ASN A 904 -2.64 5.46 23.49
CA ASN A 904 -2.63 6.79 24.06
C ASN A 904 -3.94 7.55 23.84
N ILE A 905 -4.94 6.94 23.17
CA ILE A 905 -6.23 7.57 22.88
C ILE A 905 -7.35 6.92 23.68
N GLU A 906 -7.96 7.69 24.57
CA GLU A 906 -9.07 7.25 25.41
C GLU A 906 -10.41 7.70 24.79
N SER A 907 -11.33 6.76 24.57
CA SER A 907 -12.67 7.08 24.07
C SER A 907 -13.75 6.91 25.12
N ILE A 908 -14.21 8.03 25.66
CA ILE A 908 -15.14 8.02 26.78
C ILE A 908 -16.58 7.93 26.26
N PRO A 909 -17.34 6.89 26.64
CA PRO A 909 -18.76 6.80 26.29
C PRO A 909 -19.55 7.88 27.04
N ALA A 910 -20.32 8.67 26.29
CA ALA A 910 -21.19 9.72 26.78
C ALA A 910 -22.61 9.52 26.22
N ARG A 911 -23.27 8.42 26.61
CA ARG A 911 -24.57 7.98 26.07
C ARG A 911 -25.75 8.53 26.89
N THR A 912 -26.97 8.25 26.44
CA THR A 912 -28.21 8.75 27.10
C THR A 912 -28.39 8.19 28.51
N GLU A 913 -27.85 7.00 28.79
CA GLU A 913 -27.91 6.38 30.11
C GLU A 913 -27.00 7.10 31.10
N ASP A 914 -25.75 7.40 30.72
CA ASP A 914 -24.81 8.17 31.53
C ASP A 914 -25.30 9.59 31.82
N ALA A 915 -25.98 10.22 30.86
CA ALA A 915 -26.56 11.56 31.05
C ALA A 915 -27.59 11.61 32.20
N LYS A 916 -28.33 10.51 32.42
CA LYS A 916 -29.31 10.40 33.52
C LYS A 916 -28.62 10.26 34.87
N GLU A 917 -27.52 9.52 34.95
CA GLU A 917 -26.75 9.33 36.18
C GLU A 917 -26.12 10.66 36.65
N HIS A 918 -25.63 11.47 35.71
CA HIS A 918 -25.06 12.79 35.98
C HIS A 918 -26.08 13.94 36.01
N SER A 919 -27.39 13.65 35.99
CA SER A 919 -28.47 14.65 35.99
C SER A 919 -28.32 15.76 34.93
N THR A 920 -27.83 15.41 33.74
CA THR A 920 -27.58 16.32 32.59
C THR A 920 -28.28 15.82 31.32
N ILE A 921 -28.07 16.51 30.19
CA ILE A 921 -28.47 16.01 28.85
C ILE A 921 -27.22 15.55 28.09
N VAL A 922 -27.36 14.62 27.15
CA VAL A 922 -26.26 14.04 26.35
C VAL A 922 -25.31 15.10 25.78
N VAL A 923 -25.86 16.19 25.21
CA VAL A 923 -25.07 17.29 24.63
C VAL A 923 -24.20 18.02 25.68
N GLY A 924 -24.62 18.08 26.94
CA GLY A 924 -23.85 18.74 28.01
C GLY A 924 -22.92 17.79 28.78
N LEU A 925 -22.98 16.49 28.49
CA LEU A 925 -22.27 15.45 29.26
C LEU A 925 -20.76 15.48 29.00
N LYS A 926 -20.31 15.69 27.76
CA LYS A 926 -18.87 15.80 27.42
C LYS A 926 -18.17 16.91 28.21
N GLY A 927 -18.77 18.10 28.21
CA GLY A 927 -18.26 19.22 29.03
C GLY A 927 -18.36 18.94 30.54
N HIS A 928 -19.34 18.15 30.98
CA HIS A 928 -19.45 17.74 32.39
C HIS A 928 -18.35 16.75 32.79
N TYR A 929 -18.00 15.80 31.92
CA TYR A 929 -16.87 14.88 32.13
C TYR A 929 -15.55 15.61 32.25
N MET A 930 -15.28 16.57 31.35
CA MET A 930 -14.09 17.41 31.47
C MET A 930 -14.07 18.22 32.79
N LYS A 931 -15.25 18.65 33.28
CA LYS A 931 -15.37 19.29 34.60
C LYS A 931 -15.07 18.33 35.76
N ASN A 932 -15.44 17.06 35.64
CA ASN A 932 -15.10 16.04 36.63
C ASN A 932 -13.60 15.76 36.62
N PHE A 933 -13.01 15.56 35.44
CA PHE A 933 -11.56 15.45 35.27
C PHE A 933 -10.83 16.60 35.97
N ALA A 934 -11.18 17.85 35.64
CA ALA A 934 -10.60 19.04 36.25
C ALA A 934 -10.71 19.08 37.78
N ARG A 935 -11.72 18.44 38.36
CA ARG A 935 -11.94 18.41 39.82
C ARG A 935 -11.12 17.35 40.53
N TYR A 936 -10.80 16.25 39.85
CA TYR A 936 -10.23 15.06 40.47
C TYR A 936 -8.79 14.76 40.01
N ILE A 937 -8.26 15.48 39.02
CA ILE A 937 -6.90 15.24 38.51
C ILE A 937 -5.83 15.30 39.60
N ASP A 938 -5.92 16.26 40.53
CA ASP A 938 -5.02 16.39 41.69
C ASP A 938 -5.10 15.24 42.71
N THR A 939 -5.97 14.24 42.49
CA THR A 939 -6.09 13.05 43.36
C THR A 939 -5.26 11.86 42.89
N VAL A 940 -4.56 12.00 41.77
CA VAL A 940 -3.76 10.94 41.14
C VAL A 940 -2.35 11.48 40.90
N ASP A 941 -1.33 10.71 41.29
CA ASP A 941 0.09 11.08 41.14
C ASP A 941 0.62 10.79 39.73
N THR A 942 -0.03 9.90 38.97
CA THR A 942 0.36 9.52 37.61
C THR A 942 -0.89 9.34 36.74
N LEU A 943 -0.95 10.05 35.63
CA LEU A 943 -2.05 9.99 34.69
C LEU A 943 -1.79 8.94 33.62
N ARG A 944 -2.78 8.05 33.42
CA ARG A 944 -2.82 7.04 32.35
C ARG A 944 -4.14 7.19 31.59
N PRO A 945 -4.24 6.76 30.32
CA PRO A 945 -5.48 6.80 29.53
C PRO A 945 -6.70 6.25 30.28
N GLU A 946 -6.62 5.02 30.81
CA GLU A 946 -7.70 4.38 31.59
C GLU A 946 -8.15 5.22 32.79
N THR A 947 -7.20 5.90 33.46
CA THR A 947 -7.49 6.75 34.61
C THR A 947 -8.27 8.00 34.21
N ILE A 948 -8.11 8.51 32.98
CA ILE A 948 -8.91 9.65 32.49
C ILE A 948 -10.38 9.28 32.42
N GLU A 949 -10.71 8.08 31.94
CA GLU A 949 -12.09 7.61 31.88
C GLU A 949 -12.71 7.59 33.30
N GLU A 950 -11.99 7.01 34.27
CA GLU A 950 -12.42 6.95 35.67
C GLU A 950 -12.68 8.34 36.26
N LEU A 951 -11.76 9.29 36.04
CA LEU A 951 -11.87 10.67 36.54
C LEU A 951 -13.05 11.41 35.89
N CYS A 952 -13.24 11.23 34.59
CA CYS A 952 -14.32 11.85 33.82
C CYS A 952 -15.70 11.34 34.26
N ARG A 953 -15.85 10.02 34.43
CA ARG A 953 -17.13 9.36 34.73
C ARG A 953 -17.48 9.34 36.22
N ARG A 954 -16.61 9.85 37.09
CA ARG A 954 -16.83 9.86 38.55
C ARG A 954 -18.13 10.59 38.94
N VAL A 955 -19.00 9.90 39.68
CA VAL A 955 -20.26 10.43 40.23
C VAL A 955 -20.07 10.78 41.72
N GLU A 956 -20.63 11.90 42.19
CA GLU A 956 -20.64 12.22 43.63
C GLU A 956 -21.49 11.22 44.42
N GLU A 957 -20.91 10.53 45.41
CA GLU A 957 -21.71 9.87 46.45
C GLU A 957 -22.38 10.95 47.32
N VAL A 958 -23.70 11.10 47.17
CA VAL A 958 -24.50 11.89 48.12
C VAL A 958 -24.51 11.16 49.46
N PRO A 959 -23.97 11.73 50.56
CA PRO A 959 -24.07 11.07 51.85
C PRO A 959 -25.55 10.97 52.26
N PRO A 960 -26.00 9.87 52.90
CA PRO A 960 -27.40 9.69 53.24
C PRO A 960 -27.88 10.87 54.09
N GLN A 961 -28.96 11.53 53.67
CA GLN A 961 -29.61 12.56 54.44
C GLN A 961 -29.97 12.01 55.82
N ALA A 962 -29.39 12.58 56.87
CA ALA A 962 -29.79 12.33 58.23
C ALA A 962 -31.27 12.69 58.39
N GLU A 963 -32.11 11.69 58.66
CA GLU A 963 -33.50 11.88 59.08
C GLU A 963 -33.51 12.79 60.32
N PHE A 964 -34.02 14.01 60.15
CA PHE A 964 -34.44 14.83 61.26
C PHE A 964 -35.74 14.26 61.82
N GLU A 965 -35.65 13.53 62.93
CA GLU A 965 -36.79 13.32 63.83
C GLU A 965 -37.22 14.67 64.43
N SER A 966 -38.49 15.02 64.27
CA SER A 966 -39.17 15.96 65.15
C SER A 966 -40.62 15.50 65.36
N GLU A 967 -41.01 15.46 66.64
CA GLU A 967 -42.36 15.20 67.17
C GLU A 967 -43.51 15.87 66.42
#